data_AF-A0A6P2APR1-F1
#
_entry.id   AF-A0A6P2APR1-F1
#
_cell.length_a   1.000
_cell.length_b   1.000
_cell.length_c   1.000
_cell.angle_alpha   90.00
_cell.angle_beta   90.00
_cell.angle_gamma   90.00
#
_symmetry.space_group_name_H-M   'P 1'
#
loop_
_entity.id
_entity.type
_entity.pdbx_description
1 polymer ?
#
loop_
_entity_poly.entity_id
_entity_poly.type
_entity_poly.pdbx_seq_one_letter_code
_entity_poly.pdbx_strand_id
1 'polypeptide(L)'
;MAEHESTPPPPTPPKGPPQDENVLQDVFQTRYREVTVSAIVFAILIGIVMNAAITYAGLKIGFTIGGSAIAAVLGFGVLRGMLRKGSILETNIAQTIASAVNTSNSGVIFTVPVLFLLGYQITMGDRDFWTITLACVAGALLGTVFIIPLRKQMLDIERLRFPSPTGVATILKSPGAGTAKAVVLLVGCLLGAIIVLPASLPSIQLTASLDELDALVERDRITPEERDHTLMIAQWIEEEAAPQEVYALGERAAARRELLRLRDEAAKARADNLLELRAQYREVSRALEADLAAVPYNEHLARRAYLASEGEKEWSELISRQTGWATRPIFGYQDIPWRYPAEVDEEATAHVQAEDLGADPVLTRRVDRNRDGRPDKRFADNSIDIGRWIGLPGQFPLILAIAPFALGAGYITGKAGLFVLAGGILAYFFITPLAYNSGWMPATIQAHQAGGYSLTEFTRPLGIGLLLGGAMLGIVFSFPAIREAIKSIGAASKLKTGSDELGLKTIGVSIVLGLIVLFIAADIAGNTPINPGNCPITNEPIDRQIDTAEYGGYTIGFATEDAALMWEMEWTEEQRKAFMASEFARPGLLSQLNPHIRAAVIAIIGAVWIWFAGIIISQCAGMTDWSPISGMSLLTIVLVLMLAGSGAVLGAVLLGAALCVAITLAADMMGDMKTGYLVGSKPKRQQFIELCVVWMGPIIAMFVLFIIAEANLVTDGVAIGPEVDMPAPQAFALEAVITGVQGGEMPYALYGFGAILGCLLGLGAFSGLGVLVGISMFLPFMFIATYGIGCLVNMAVKKIKGAAWAEAWGVPFAAGLIVGDAMLSLGINLTVLILES
;
A
#
# COMPACT_ATOMS: atom_id res chain seq x y z
N MET A 1 37.99 -80.20 31.61
CA MET A 1 39.02 -79.49 32.38
C MET A 1 39.98 -78.86 31.40
N ALA A 2 39.81 -77.57 31.14
CA ALA A 2 40.71 -76.74 30.34
C ALA A 2 40.66 -75.33 30.96
N GLU A 3 41.85 -74.76 31.17
CA GLU A 3 42.13 -73.52 31.87
C GLU A 3 41.55 -72.30 31.14
N HIS A 4 41.04 -71.32 31.89
CA HIS A 4 40.61 -70.03 31.36
C HIS A 4 41.70 -68.98 31.67
N GLU A 5 42.46 -68.62 30.64
CA GLU A 5 43.38 -67.47 30.66
C GLU A 5 42.62 -66.16 30.87
N SER A 6 43.16 -65.28 31.72
CA SER A 6 42.69 -63.91 31.92
C SER A 6 43.43 -62.96 30.97
N THR A 7 42.69 -62.18 30.21
CA THR A 7 43.22 -61.21 29.24
C THR A 7 43.80 -59.97 29.93
N PRO A 8 44.88 -59.36 29.41
CA PRO A 8 45.46 -58.14 29.98
C PRO A 8 44.61 -56.90 29.67
N PRO A 9 44.69 -55.84 30.50
CA PRO A 9 43.90 -54.61 30.31
C PRO A 9 44.33 -53.85 29.05
N PRO A 10 43.42 -53.06 28.44
CA PRO A 10 43.69 -52.35 27.19
C PRO A 10 44.73 -51.24 27.38
N PRO A 11 45.51 -50.89 26.33
CA PRO A 11 46.49 -49.83 26.39
C PRO A 11 45.82 -48.46 26.56
N THR A 12 46.46 -47.60 27.36
CA THR A 12 46.03 -46.22 27.55
C THR A 12 46.11 -45.44 26.23
N PRO A 13 45.10 -44.60 25.91
CA PRO A 13 45.09 -43.83 24.67
C PRO A 13 46.24 -42.81 24.67
N PRO A 14 46.81 -42.49 23.49
CA PRO A 14 47.89 -41.52 23.39
C PRO A 14 47.42 -40.18 23.94
N LYS A 15 48.25 -39.54 24.77
CA LYS A 15 48.01 -38.17 25.23
C LYS A 15 47.84 -37.29 23.99
N GLY A 16 46.61 -36.79 23.81
CA GLY A 16 46.31 -35.79 22.79
C GLY A 16 47.15 -34.52 22.99
N PRO A 17 47.21 -33.63 21.99
CA PRO A 17 47.95 -32.38 22.10
C PRO A 17 47.48 -31.60 23.33
N PRO A 18 48.36 -30.81 23.97
CA PRO A 18 48.06 -30.13 25.22
C PRO A 18 46.75 -29.36 25.12
N GLN A 19 45.82 -29.70 26.02
CA GLN A 19 44.53 -29.02 26.19
C GLN A 19 44.76 -27.68 26.91
N ASP A 20 45.44 -26.74 26.26
CA ASP A 20 45.28 -25.35 26.62
C ASP A 20 43.94 -24.88 26.05
N GLU A 21 42.93 -24.82 26.92
CA GLU A 21 41.58 -24.29 26.63
C GLU A 21 41.64 -22.89 26.00
N ASN A 22 42.73 -22.15 26.27
CA ASN A 22 43.02 -20.84 25.69
C ASN A 22 43.45 -20.90 24.22
N VAL A 23 44.13 -21.97 23.77
CA VAL A 23 44.61 -22.09 22.37
C VAL A 23 43.45 -22.45 21.43
N LEU A 24 42.50 -23.27 21.89
CA LEU A 24 41.28 -23.55 21.10
C LEU A 24 40.36 -22.32 21.00
N GLN A 25 40.30 -21.47 22.02
CA GLN A 25 39.59 -20.19 21.93
C GLN A 25 40.29 -19.18 20.99
N ASP A 26 41.62 -19.18 20.93
CA ASP A 26 42.38 -18.29 20.04
C ASP A 26 42.36 -18.74 18.57
N VAL A 27 42.30 -20.04 18.27
CA VAL A 27 42.26 -20.55 16.88
C VAL A 27 40.93 -20.22 16.18
N PHE A 28 39.82 -20.07 16.92
CA PHE A 28 38.53 -19.58 16.39
C PHE A 28 38.38 -18.05 16.45
N GLN A 29 39.34 -17.32 17.01
CA GLN A 29 39.39 -15.85 17.03
C GLN A 29 40.41 -15.28 16.03
N THR A 30 40.41 -15.74 14.78
CA THR A 30 40.93 -14.88 13.70
C THR A 30 39.99 -13.68 13.57
N ARG A 31 40.27 -12.63 14.36
CA ARG A 31 39.50 -11.38 14.44
C ARG A 31 39.55 -10.65 13.10
N TYR A 32 38.68 -11.02 12.18
CA TYR A 32 38.39 -10.18 11.03
C TYR A 32 37.90 -8.82 11.54
N ARG A 33 38.45 -7.76 10.96
CA ARG A 33 37.99 -6.40 11.23
C ARG A 33 36.56 -6.31 10.66
N GLU A 34 35.60 -5.86 11.47
CA GLU A 34 34.21 -5.68 11.03
C GLU A 34 33.93 -4.21 10.72
N VAL A 35 34.51 -3.29 11.51
CA VAL A 35 34.31 -1.85 11.36
C VAL A 35 35.58 -1.20 10.82
N THR A 36 35.48 -0.57 9.65
CA THR A 36 36.55 0.21 9.03
C THR A 36 36.05 1.59 8.62
N VAL A 37 36.96 2.57 8.63
CA VAL A 37 36.66 3.92 8.16
C VAL A 37 36.26 3.90 6.68
N SER A 38 36.93 3.08 5.86
CA SER A 38 36.59 2.91 4.45
C SER A 38 35.18 2.36 4.24
N ALA A 39 34.75 1.37 5.04
CA ALA A 39 33.39 0.84 4.98
C ALA A 39 32.37 1.89 5.41
N ILE A 40 32.64 2.64 6.48
CA ILE A 40 31.74 3.70 6.97
C ILE A 40 31.57 4.81 5.93
N VAL A 41 32.67 5.36 5.42
CA VAL A 41 32.63 6.47 4.45
C VAL A 41 31.92 6.04 3.17
N PHE A 42 32.28 4.87 2.63
CA PHE A 42 31.61 4.32 1.46
C PHE A 42 30.10 4.14 1.70
N ALA A 43 29.73 3.52 2.82
CA ALA A 43 28.34 3.21 3.15
C ALA A 43 27.48 4.45 3.37
N ILE A 44 28.01 5.49 4.01
CA ILE A 44 27.30 6.75 4.19
C ILE A 44 27.06 7.42 2.83
N LEU A 45 28.09 7.48 1.97
CA LEU A 45 27.96 8.11 0.66
C LEU A 45 26.92 7.40 -0.21
N ILE A 46 26.99 6.06 -0.29
CA ILE A 46 26.00 5.30 -1.07
C ILE A 46 24.62 5.37 -0.42
N GLY A 47 24.54 5.36 0.92
CA GLY A 47 23.30 5.51 1.67
C GLY A 47 22.60 6.83 1.37
N ILE A 48 23.34 7.95 1.28
CA ILE A 48 22.79 9.27 0.91
C ILE A 48 22.20 9.24 -0.50
N VAL A 49 22.96 8.73 -1.47
CA VAL A 49 22.52 8.66 -2.88
C VAL A 49 21.29 7.75 -3.02
N MET A 50 21.31 6.59 -2.36
CA MET A 50 20.18 5.66 -2.35
C MET A 50 18.96 6.27 -1.66
N ASN A 51 19.14 6.98 -0.54
CA ASN A 51 18.03 7.62 0.14
C ASN A 51 17.33 8.63 -0.79
N ALA A 52 18.09 9.49 -1.47
CA ALA A 52 17.51 10.45 -2.41
C ALA A 52 16.74 9.76 -3.55
N ALA A 53 17.34 8.75 -4.17
CA ALA A 53 16.71 7.99 -5.26
C ALA A 53 15.47 7.23 -4.83
N ILE A 54 15.50 6.57 -3.66
CA ILE A 54 14.38 5.79 -3.12
C ILE A 54 13.27 6.73 -2.62
N THR A 55 13.61 7.91 -2.10
CA THR A 55 12.62 8.94 -1.72
C THR A 55 11.84 9.40 -2.94
N TYR A 56 12.54 9.82 -4.00
CA TYR A 56 11.93 10.22 -5.27
C TYR A 56 11.06 9.09 -5.86
N ALA A 57 11.62 7.89 -5.98
CA ALA A 57 10.89 6.73 -6.50
C ALA A 57 9.66 6.37 -5.65
N GLY A 58 9.80 6.46 -4.33
CA GLY A 58 8.73 6.14 -3.39
C GLY A 58 7.57 7.13 -3.46
N LEU A 59 7.84 8.42 -3.70
CA LEU A 59 6.81 9.42 -3.96
C LEU A 59 6.12 9.19 -5.32
N LYS A 60 6.86 8.77 -6.35
CA LYS A 60 6.30 8.53 -7.68
C LYS A 60 5.46 7.25 -7.78
N ILE A 61 5.94 6.15 -7.17
CA ILE A 61 5.36 4.82 -7.36
C ILE A 61 4.53 4.35 -6.14
N GLY A 62 4.74 4.94 -4.96
CA GLY A 62 4.01 4.60 -3.74
C GLY A 62 4.52 3.37 -2.99
N PHE A 63 5.67 2.81 -3.36
CA PHE A 63 6.34 1.76 -2.58
C PHE A 63 7.85 2.00 -2.53
N THR A 64 8.49 1.50 -1.48
CA THR A 64 9.95 1.61 -1.32
C THR A 64 10.67 0.34 -1.73
N ILE A 65 11.88 0.50 -2.24
CA ILE A 65 12.77 -0.60 -2.63
C ILE A 65 13.73 -0.87 -1.47
N GLY A 66 13.96 -2.15 -1.13
CA GLY A 66 14.89 -2.52 -0.07
C GLY A 66 16.35 -2.23 -0.45
N GLY A 67 17.01 -1.32 0.29
CA GLY A 67 18.36 -0.89 -0.01
C GLY A 67 19.50 -1.84 0.41
N SER A 68 19.29 -2.68 1.43
CA SER A 68 20.33 -3.56 2.00
C SER A 68 20.98 -4.49 0.97
N ALA A 69 20.18 -5.11 0.10
CA ALA A 69 20.66 -5.99 -0.97
C ALA A 69 21.58 -5.27 -1.96
N ILE A 70 21.20 -4.07 -2.39
CA ILE A 70 21.97 -3.24 -3.31
C ILE A 70 23.27 -2.78 -2.64
N ALA A 71 23.18 -2.31 -1.39
CA ALA A 71 24.33 -1.89 -0.62
C ALA A 71 25.34 -3.03 -0.40
N ALA A 72 24.88 -4.26 -0.21
CA ALA A 72 25.76 -5.43 -0.10
C ALA A 72 26.50 -5.75 -1.40
N VAL A 73 25.83 -5.66 -2.55
CA VAL A 73 26.47 -5.87 -3.87
C VAL A 73 27.49 -4.77 -4.17
N LEU A 74 27.11 -3.50 -3.98
CA LEU A 74 28.00 -2.36 -4.21
C LEU A 74 29.18 -2.35 -3.24
N GLY A 75 28.93 -2.62 -1.95
CA GLY A 75 29.96 -2.74 -0.94
C GLY A 75 30.97 -3.83 -1.28
N PHE A 76 30.51 -4.97 -1.80
CA PHE A 76 31.41 -6.01 -2.28
C PHE A 76 32.26 -5.54 -3.47
N GLY A 77 31.65 -4.92 -4.48
CA GLY A 77 32.35 -4.40 -5.66
C GLY A 77 33.42 -3.35 -5.32
N VAL A 78 33.11 -2.42 -4.42
CA VAL A 78 34.02 -1.31 -4.07
C VAL A 78 35.05 -1.72 -3.02
N LEU A 79 34.64 -2.26 -1.87
CA LEU A 79 35.56 -2.56 -0.77
C LEU A 79 36.50 -3.72 -1.11
N ARG A 80 36.00 -4.73 -1.82
CA ARG A 80 36.81 -5.91 -2.17
C ARG A 80 37.40 -5.82 -3.58
N GLY A 81 36.66 -5.30 -4.56
CA GLY A 81 37.16 -5.15 -5.93
C GLY A 81 38.15 -3.99 -6.08
N MET A 82 37.71 -2.77 -5.77
CA MET A 82 38.54 -1.56 -5.96
C MET A 82 39.58 -1.38 -4.87
N LEU A 83 39.17 -1.49 -3.60
CA LEU A 83 40.06 -1.22 -2.46
C LEU A 83 40.90 -2.43 -2.02
N ARG A 84 40.61 -3.63 -2.56
CA ARG A 84 41.29 -4.91 -2.27
C ARG A 84 41.43 -5.24 -0.77
N LYS A 85 40.57 -4.68 0.08
CA LYS A 85 40.69 -4.75 1.55
C LYS A 85 39.40 -5.23 2.25
N GLY A 86 38.29 -5.39 1.52
CA GLY A 86 36.97 -5.72 2.08
C GLY A 86 36.77 -7.17 2.53
N SER A 87 36.48 -7.38 3.82
CA SER A 87 35.99 -8.66 4.35
C SER A 87 34.47 -8.81 4.20
N ILE A 88 33.95 -10.05 4.36
CA ILE A 88 32.50 -10.31 4.39
C ILE A 88 31.84 -9.49 5.52
N LEU A 89 32.50 -9.39 6.68
CA LEU A 89 31.98 -8.67 7.83
C LEU A 89 32.07 -7.15 7.66
N GLU A 90 33.09 -6.64 6.99
CA GLU A 90 33.16 -5.20 6.64
C GLU A 90 32.08 -4.80 5.65
N THR A 91 31.81 -5.67 4.67
CA THR A 91 30.73 -5.46 3.71
C THR A 91 29.36 -5.55 4.40
N ASN A 92 29.21 -6.45 5.38
CA ASN A 92 28.02 -6.52 6.22
C ASN A 92 27.80 -5.26 7.08
N ILE A 93 28.86 -4.66 7.60
CA ILE A 93 28.75 -3.38 8.32
C ILE A 93 28.45 -2.23 7.34
N ALA A 94 29.08 -2.23 6.16
CA ALA A 94 28.80 -1.23 5.13
C ALA A 94 27.33 -1.29 4.68
N GLN A 95 26.77 -2.48 4.46
CA GLN A 95 25.37 -2.62 4.07
C GLN A 95 24.43 -2.19 5.21
N THR A 96 24.75 -2.50 6.46
CA THR A 96 23.95 -2.04 7.62
C THR A 96 23.92 -0.51 7.72
N ILE A 97 25.07 0.16 7.57
CA ILE A 97 25.12 1.62 7.58
C ILE A 97 24.33 2.21 6.41
N ALA A 98 24.53 1.67 5.21
CA ALA A 98 23.83 2.16 4.04
C ALA A 98 22.30 1.97 4.18
N SER A 99 21.86 0.80 4.66
CA SER A 99 20.45 0.46 4.92
C SER A 99 19.83 1.45 5.89
N ALA A 100 20.43 1.63 7.08
CA ALA A 100 19.90 2.56 8.08
C ALA A 100 19.80 4.01 7.58
N VAL A 101 20.74 4.44 6.73
CA VAL A 101 20.68 5.78 6.11
C VAL A 101 19.56 5.87 5.07
N ASN A 102 19.28 4.83 4.28
CA ASN A 102 18.27 4.92 3.22
C ASN A 102 16.86 4.46 3.62
N THR A 103 16.71 3.43 4.45
CA THR A 103 15.42 2.79 4.77
C THR A 103 14.48 3.71 5.56
N SER A 104 15.02 4.66 6.32
CA SER A 104 14.21 5.62 7.09
C SER A 104 13.30 6.52 6.23
N ASN A 105 13.52 6.62 4.92
CA ASN A 105 12.72 7.47 4.04
C ASN A 105 11.26 7.01 3.92
N SER A 106 10.96 5.71 4.03
CA SER A 106 9.59 5.18 3.88
C SER A 106 8.61 5.88 4.83
N GLY A 107 9.05 6.14 6.07
CA GLY A 107 8.21 6.82 7.06
C GLY A 107 7.90 8.26 6.68
N VAL A 108 8.86 8.97 6.08
CA VAL A 108 8.70 10.36 5.62
C VAL A 108 7.79 10.44 4.41
N ILE A 109 8.08 9.66 3.35
CA ILE A 109 7.33 9.73 2.08
C ILE A 109 5.87 9.28 2.18
N PHE A 110 5.53 8.45 3.18
CA PHE A 110 4.16 7.98 3.36
C PHE A 110 3.30 8.93 4.18
N THR A 111 3.92 9.86 4.93
CA THR A 111 3.20 10.67 5.91
C THR A 111 3.28 12.15 5.63
N VAL A 112 4.49 12.70 5.50
CA VAL A 112 4.69 14.15 5.40
C VAL A 112 4.04 14.78 4.16
N PRO A 113 4.04 14.14 2.97
CA PRO A 113 3.43 14.75 1.79
C PRO A 113 1.92 15.04 1.93
N VAL A 114 1.22 14.37 2.85
CA VAL A 114 -0.21 14.61 3.10
C VAL A 114 -0.48 16.04 3.55
N LEU A 115 0.49 16.70 4.18
CA LEU A 115 0.34 18.10 4.60
C LEU A 115 0.16 19.02 3.39
N PHE A 116 0.90 18.78 2.31
CA PHE A 116 0.75 19.56 1.08
C PHE A 116 -0.60 19.28 0.41
N LEU A 117 -1.08 18.03 0.42
CA LEU A 117 -2.41 17.66 -0.10
C LEU A 117 -3.53 18.35 0.68
N LEU A 118 -3.37 18.46 2.00
CA LEU A 118 -4.29 19.16 2.90
C LEU A 118 -4.11 20.70 2.90
N GLY A 119 -3.31 21.25 1.97
CA GLY A 119 -3.15 22.68 1.78
C GLY A 119 -2.16 23.39 2.70
N TYR A 120 -1.39 22.67 3.52
CA TYR A 120 -0.35 23.26 4.36
C TYR A 120 0.82 23.74 3.50
N GLN A 121 1.16 25.03 3.62
CA GLN A 121 2.27 25.66 2.90
C GLN A 121 3.51 25.72 3.82
N ILE A 122 4.26 24.60 3.89
CA ILE A 122 5.47 24.49 4.73
C ILE A 122 6.70 24.63 3.84
N THR A 123 7.63 25.49 4.26
CA THR A 123 8.92 25.73 3.59
C THR A 123 10.08 25.25 4.48
N MET A 124 11.27 24.96 3.93
CA MET A 124 12.44 24.56 4.72
C MET A 124 12.89 25.57 5.79
N GLY A 125 12.51 26.84 5.62
CA GLY A 125 12.78 27.91 6.60
C GLY A 125 11.88 27.86 7.83
N ASP A 126 10.78 27.12 7.78
CA ASP A 126 9.75 27.16 8.80
C ASP A 126 10.10 26.28 10.00
N ARG A 127 9.57 26.67 11.16
CA ARG A 127 9.70 25.89 12.40
C ARG A 127 9.13 24.47 12.24
N ASP A 128 8.05 24.32 11.48
CA ASP A 128 7.36 23.05 11.33
C ASP A 128 8.20 22.02 10.56
N PHE A 129 8.94 22.45 9.52
CA PHE A 129 9.90 21.59 8.82
C PHE A 129 10.91 20.97 9.79
N TRP A 130 11.53 21.79 10.65
CA TRP A 130 12.51 21.31 11.62
C TRP A 130 11.88 20.47 12.72
N THR A 131 10.67 20.79 13.14
CA THR A 131 9.96 20.01 14.18
C THR A 131 9.61 18.62 13.66
N ILE A 132 9.09 18.51 12.43
CA ILE A 132 8.81 17.22 11.78
C ILE A 132 10.10 16.43 11.60
N THR A 133 11.16 17.07 11.10
CA THR A 133 12.46 16.44 10.90
C THR A 133 13.03 15.88 12.21
N LEU A 134 12.98 16.64 13.30
CA LEU A 134 13.42 16.20 14.62
C LEU A 134 12.56 15.06 15.18
N ALA A 135 11.25 15.10 14.94
CA ALA A 135 10.35 14.01 15.31
C ALA A 135 10.71 12.71 14.56
N CYS A 136 10.96 12.79 13.26
CA CYS A 136 11.43 11.65 12.47
C CYS A 136 12.79 11.12 12.94
N VAL A 137 13.72 12.00 13.32
CA VAL A 137 15.00 11.59 13.95
C VAL A 137 14.77 10.88 15.29
N ALA A 138 13.86 11.37 16.12
CA ALA A 138 13.49 10.70 17.38
C ALA A 138 12.90 9.33 17.12
N GLY A 139 11.99 9.24 16.15
CA GLY A 139 11.42 8.00 15.66
C GLY A 139 12.51 7.01 15.25
N ALA A 140 13.46 7.46 14.43
CA ALA A 140 14.57 6.65 13.98
C ALA A 140 15.38 6.05 15.13
N LEU A 141 15.75 6.87 16.12
CA LEU A 141 16.47 6.40 17.31
C LEU A 141 15.65 5.42 18.15
N LEU A 142 14.36 5.69 18.37
CA LEU A 142 13.48 4.83 19.17
C LEU A 142 13.26 3.47 18.50
N GLY A 143 12.99 3.45 17.19
CA GLY A 143 12.77 2.23 16.41
C GLY A 143 13.95 1.27 16.47
N THR A 144 15.14 1.78 16.17
CA THR A 144 16.42 1.05 16.25
C THR A 144 16.65 0.44 17.63
N VAL A 145 16.31 1.15 18.71
CA VAL A 145 16.62 0.72 20.08
C VAL A 145 15.60 -0.28 20.62
N PHE A 146 14.31 -0.06 20.34
CA PHE A 146 13.22 -0.88 20.86
C PHE A 146 13.24 -2.32 20.36
N ILE A 147 13.80 -2.57 19.18
CA ILE A 147 13.85 -3.91 18.60
C ILE A 147 15.03 -4.75 19.09
N ILE A 148 16.08 -4.13 19.65
CA ILE A 148 17.31 -4.82 20.10
C ILE A 148 17.02 -6.01 21.04
N PRO A 149 16.20 -5.88 22.10
CA PRO A 149 15.95 -7.00 23.02
C PRO A 149 15.24 -8.19 22.37
N LEU A 150 14.51 -7.94 21.27
CA LEU A 150 13.68 -8.93 20.58
C LEU A 150 14.47 -9.76 19.56
N ARG A 151 15.71 -9.37 19.26
CA ARG A 151 16.61 -10.11 18.36
C ARG A 151 16.68 -11.59 18.72
N LYS A 152 16.98 -11.92 19.98
CA LYS A 152 17.11 -13.32 20.41
C LYS A 152 15.81 -14.10 20.25
N GLN A 153 14.68 -13.45 20.54
CA GLN A 153 13.36 -14.05 20.35
C GLN A 153 13.10 -14.39 18.87
N MET A 154 13.30 -13.42 17.97
CA MET A 154 13.00 -13.59 16.55
C MET A 154 14.01 -14.49 15.82
N LEU A 155 15.29 -14.40 16.17
CA LEU A 155 16.37 -15.07 15.45
C LEU A 155 16.76 -16.42 16.04
N ASP A 156 16.85 -16.55 17.37
CA ASP A 156 17.33 -17.77 18.01
C ASP A 156 16.18 -18.72 18.40
N ILE A 157 15.07 -18.15 18.90
CA ILE A 157 13.90 -18.91 19.37
C ILE A 157 12.93 -19.20 18.21
N GLU A 158 12.35 -18.17 17.61
CA GLU A 158 11.39 -18.31 16.51
C GLU A 158 12.07 -18.70 15.19
N ARG A 159 13.36 -18.37 15.04
CA ARG A 159 14.17 -18.66 13.85
C ARG A 159 13.51 -18.21 12.55
N LEU A 160 12.89 -17.03 12.59
CA LEU A 160 12.21 -16.43 11.45
C LEU A 160 13.15 -16.38 10.24
N ARG A 161 12.58 -16.58 9.05
CA ARG A 161 13.37 -16.80 7.85
C ARG A 161 14.00 -15.52 7.34
N PHE A 162 13.24 -14.42 7.31
CA PHE A 162 13.64 -13.13 6.75
C PHE A 162 14.19 -13.29 5.32
N PRO A 163 13.30 -13.39 4.31
CA PRO A 163 13.69 -13.72 2.94
C PRO A 163 14.75 -12.77 2.34
N SER A 164 14.52 -11.46 2.36
CA SER A 164 15.47 -10.45 1.87
C SER A 164 16.79 -10.47 2.62
N PRO A 165 16.82 -10.41 3.97
CA PRO A 165 18.07 -10.55 4.74
C PRO A 165 18.84 -11.86 4.49
N THR A 166 18.11 -12.97 4.24
CA THR A 166 18.70 -14.24 3.81
C THR A 166 19.32 -14.13 2.42
N GLY A 167 18.67 -13.39 1.52
CA GLY A 167 19.21 -13.02 0.21
C GLY A 167 20.52 -12.24 0.34
N VAL A 168 20.53 -11.17 1.15
CA VAL A 168 21.73 -10.37 1.44
C VAL A 168 22.87 -11.23 2.00
N ALA A 169 22.57 -12.09 2.98
CA ALA A 169 23.58 -13.00 3.54
C ALA A 169 24.13 -13.97 2.50
N THR A 170 23.31 -14.38 1.53
CA THR A 170 23.72 -15.26 0.44
C THR A 170 24.65 -14.54 -0.53
N ILE A 171 24.39 -13.27 -0.84
CA ILE A 171 25.29 -12.41 -1.64
C ILE A 171 26.65 -12.30 -0.94
N LEU A 172 26.65 -11.98 0.35
CA LEU A 172 27.85 -11.79 1.16
C LEU A 172 28.70 -13.07 1.26
N LYS A 173 28.07 -14.25 1.30
CA LYS A 173 28.74 -15.55 1.34
C LYS A 173 29.16 -16.08 -0.04
N SER A 174 28.52 -15.63 -1.12
CA SER A 174 28.74 -16.14 -2.49
C SER A 174 30.22 -16.22 -2.91
N PRO A 175 31.11 -15.26 -2.59
CA PRO A 175 32.50 -15.30 -3.02
C PRO A 175 33.32 -16.40 -2.34
N GLY A 176 32.95 -16.78 -1.12
CA GLY A 176 33.58 -17.87 -0.36
C GLY A 176 32.93 -19.23 -0.61
N ALA A 177 31.74 -19.26 -1.21
CA ALA A 177 30.95 -20.48 -1.40
C ALA A 177 31.28 -21.25 -2.70
N GLY A 178 32.20 -20.74 -3.51
CA GLY A 178 32.64 -21.31 -4.79
C GLY A 178 32.03 -20.62 -6.01
N THR A 179 32.76 -20.63 -7.14
CA THR A 179 32.40 -19.93 -8.38
C THR A 179 31.01 -20.32 -8.90
N ALA A 180 30.65 -21.59 -8.83
CA ALA A 180 29.35 -22.08 -9.30
C ALA A 180 28.15 -21.42 -8.60
N LYS A 181 28.23 -21.18 -7.29
CA LYS A 181 27.14 -20.53 -6.54
C LYS A 181 27.04 -19.04 -6.85
N ALA A 182 28.18 -18.38 -7.04
CA ALA A 182 28.22 -16.99 -7.49
C ALA A 182 27.60 -16.83 -8.89
N VAL A 183 27.86 -17.76 -9.80
CA VAL A 183 27.23 -17.78 -11.14
C VAL A 183 25.72 -17.93 -11.03
N VAL A 184 25.21 -18.82 -10.17
CA VAL A 184 23.76 -19.00 -9.99
C VAL A 184 23.08 -17.74 -9.45
N LEU A 185 23.71 -17.05 -8.49
CA LEU A 185 23.24 -15.75 -8.00
C LEU A 185 23.18 -14.73 -9.14
N LEU A 186 24.26 -14.58 -9.91
CA LEU A 186 24.33 -13.63 -11.03
C LEU A 186 23.31 -13.93 -12.13
N VAL A 187 23.09 -15.21 -12.44
CA VAL A 187 22.03 -15.62 -13.38
C VAL A 187 20.65 -15.23 -12.84
N GLY A 188 20.41 -15.42 -11.54
CA GLY A 188 19.19 -14.93 -10.89
C GLY A 188 19.05 -13.41 -11.00
N CYS A 189 20.11 -12.64 -10.73
CA CYS A 189 20.11 -11.18 -10.88
C CYS A 189 19.79 -10.74 -12.30
N LEU A 190 20.44 -11.35 -13.30
CA LEU A 190 20.22 -11.03 -14.69
C LEU A 190 18.79 -11.36 -15.12
N LEU A 191 18.27 -12.52 -14.74
CA LEU A 191 16.89 -12.89 -15.04
C LEU A 191 15.88 -11.97 -14.36
N GLY A 192 16.09 -11.61 -13.09
CA GLY A 192 15.24 -10.66 -12.37
C GLY A 192 15.19 -9.30 -13.07
N ALA A 193 16.36 -8.76 -13.43
CA ALA A 193 16.46 -7.52 -14.19
C ALA A 193 15.81 -7.63 -15.57
N ILE A 194 16.05 -8.71 -16.34
CA ILE A 194 15.47 -8.87 -17.68
C ILE A 194 13.95 -8.98 -17.64
N ILE A 195 13.39 -9.64 -16.62
CA ILE A 195 11.93 -9.78 -16.45
C ILE A 195 11.29 -8.43 -16.13
N VAL A 196 11.96 -7.58 -15.34
CA VAL A 196 11.45 -6.26 -14.90
C VAL A 196 11.74 -5.16 -15.92
N LEU A 197 12.76 -5.30 -16.76
CA LEU A 197 13.16 -4.27 -17.73
C LEU A 197 12.04 -3.76 -18.64
N PRO A 198 11.17 -4.60 -19.23
CA PRO A 198 10.06 -4.13 -20.06
C PRO A 198 9.05 -3.30 -19.26
N ALA A 199 8.77 -3.72 -18.01
CA ALA A 199 7.88 -3.05 -17.07
C ALA A 199 8.42 -1.69 -16.59
N SER A 200 9.73 -1.52 -16.55
CA SER A 200 10.37 -0.33 -15.95
C SER A 200 10.85 0.73 -16.96
N LEU A 201 10.81 0.48 -18.27
CA LEU A 201 11.29 1.45 -19.27
C LEU A 201 10.16 2.40 -19.71
N PRO A 202 10.26 3.73 -19.51
CA PRO A 202 9.22 4.70 -19.89
C PRO A 202 8.87 4.67 -21.39
N SER A 203 9.86 4.43 -22.25
CA SER A 203 9.67 4.34 -23.72
C SER A 203 9.04 3.01 -24.19
N ILE A 204 8.96 2.02 -23.30
CA ILE A 204 8.29 0.73 -23.51
C ILE A 204 7.07 0.63 -22.58
N GLN A 205 6.56 1.76 -22.09
CA GLN A 205 5.23 1.78 -21.50
C GLN A 205 4.25 1.38 -22.60
N LEU A 206 3.74 0.15 -22.53
CA LEU A 206 2.64 -0.34 -23.36
C LEU A 206 1.33 0.20 -22.76
N THR A 207 1.30 1.50 -22.44
CA THR A 207 0.16 2.22 -21.86
C THR A 207 -1.01 2.14 -22.83
N ALA A 208 -1.89 1.20 -22.55
CA ALA A 208 -3.10 1.60 -21.87
C ALA A 208 -3.29 0.57 -20.75
N SER A 209 -3.50 1.02 -19.51
CA SER A 209 -4.11 0.14 -18.51
C SER A 209 -5.42 -0.38 -19.10
N LEU A 210 -5.90 -1.54 -18.68
CA LEU A 210 -7.22 -1.98 -19.11
C LEU A 210 -8.27 -0.90 -18.83
N ASP A 211 -8.09 -0.10 -17.77
CA ASP A 211 -8.96 1.02 -17.41
C ASP A 211 -8.86 2.22 -18.37
N GLU A 212 -7.67 2.59 -18.87
CA GLU A 212 -7.50 3.61 -19.93
C GLU A 212 -7.95 3.08 -21.30
N LEU A 213 -7.72 1.80 -21.58
CA LEU A 213 -8.21 1.14 -22.77
C LEU A 213 -9.73 1.07 -22.73
N ASP A 214 -10.33 0.79 -21.57
CA ASP A 214 -11.76 0.71 -21.32
C ASP A 214 -12.37 2.11 -21.37
N ALA A 215 -11.71 3.14 -20.82
CA ALA A 215 -12.12 4.54 -20.93
C ALA A 215 -12.03 5.07 -22.37
N LEU A 216 -10.99 4.70 -23.13
CA LEU A 216 -10.86 5.05 -24.55
C LEU A 216 -11.84 4.25 -25.41
N VAL A 217 -12.03 2.96 -25.13
CA VAL A 217 -13.04 2.10 -25.79
C VAL A 217 -14.46 2.56 -25.46
N GLU A 218 -14.71 3.11 -24.28
CA GLU A 218 -15.98 3.76 -23.90
C GLU A 218 -16.19 5.07 -24.65
N ARG A 219 -15.13 5.88 -24.80
CA ARG A 219 -15.19 7.18 -25.50
C ARG A 219 -15.36 7.05 -27.01
N ASP A 220 -14.87 5.95 -27.58
CA ASP A 220 -14.63 5.81 -29.02
C ASP A 220 -15.51 4.72 -29.71
N ARG A 221 -16.47 4.08 -29.01
CA ARG A 221 -17.30 2.98 -29.60
C ARG A 221 -18.81 3.19 -29.68
N ILE A 222 -19.33 4.27 -29.12
CA ILE A 222 -20.72 4.71 -29.30
C ILE A 222 -20.69 6.19 -29.63
N THR A 223 -21.54 6.66 -30.54
CA THR A 223 -21.62 8.11 -30.76
C THR A 223 -22.20 8.79 -29.51
N PRO A 224 -21.89 10.07 -29.24
CA PRO A 224 -22.53 10.81 -28.15
C PRO A 224 -24.06 10.70 -28.16
N GLU A 225 -24.65 10.63 -29.35
CA GLU A 225 -26.09 10.45 -29.57
C GLU A 225 -26.60 9.07 -29.12
N GLU A 226 -25.87 7.99 -29.38
CA GLU A 226 -26.20 6.63 -28.93
C GLU A 226 -26.08 6.49 -27.40
N ARG A 227 -25.12 7.20 -26.79
CA ARG A 227 -24.95 7.30 -25.34
C ARG A 227 -26.15 7.99 -24.70
N ASP A 228 -26.54 9.15 -25.21
CA ASP A 228 -27.63 9.96 -24.66
C ASP A 228 -28.97 9.22 -24.76
N HIS A 229 -29.20 8.50 -25.86
CA HIS A 229 -30.34 7.61 -25.99
C HIS A 229 -30.33 6.45 -24.99
N THR A 230 -29.17 5.84 -24.72
CA THR A 230 -29.06 4.74 -23.75
C THR A 230 -29.33 5.23 -22.32
N LEU A 231 -28.79 6.40 -21.95
CA LEU A 231 -29.03 7.04 -20.65
C LEU A 231 -30.51 7.40 -20.46
N MET A 232 -31.14 8.00 -21.47
CA MET A 232 -32.57 8.32 -21.46
C MET A 232 -33.43 7.06 -21.22
N ILE A 233 -33.14 5.96 -21.93
CA ILE A 233 -33.91 4.71 -21.77
C ILE A 233 -33.65 4.09 -20.39
N ALA A 234 -32.41 4.12 -19.89
CA ALA A 234 -32.07 3.61 -18.57
C ALA A 234 -32.82 4.37 -17.46
N GLN A 235 -32.92 5.69 -17.58
CA GLN A 235 -33.69 6.53 -16.67
C GLN A 235 -35.18 6.15 -16.69
N TRP A 236 -35.77 5.90 -17.88
CA TRP A 236 -37.17 5.47 -17.95
C TRP A 236 -37.42 4.10 -17.31
N ILE A 237 -36.44 3.20 -17.37
CA ILE A 237 -36.52 1.88 -16.73
C ILE A 237 -36.45 2.02 -15.20
N GLU A 238 -35.59 2.90 -14.70
CA GLU A 238 -35.43 3.12 -13.26
C GLU A 238 -36.61 3.87 -12.65
N GLU A 239 -37.15 4.86 -13.36
CA GLU A 239 -38.32 5.64 -12.93
C GLU A 239 -39.65 4.93 -13.24
N GLU A 240 -39.61 3.81 -13.99
CA GLU A 240 -40.77 3.12 -14.56
C GLU A 240 -41.72 4.08 -15.29
N ALA A 241 -41.15 5.10 -15.94
CA ALA A 241 -41.90 6.19 -16.56
C ALA A 241 -41.18 6.78 -17.79
N ALA A 242 -41.94 7.11 -18.84
CA ALA A 242 -41.48 7.82 -20.03
C ALA A 242 -42.29 9.12 -20.26
N PRO A 243 -41.78 10.08 -21.07
CA PRO A 243 -42.51 11.30 -21.42
C PRO A 243 -43.88 11.03 -22.06
N GLN A 244 -44.84 11.92 -21.81
CA GLN A 244 -46.23 11.75 -22.27
C GLN A 244 -46.36 11.67 -23.81
N GLU A 245 -45.46 12.33 -24.53
CA GLU A 245 -45.36 12.30 -26.00
C GLU A 245 -44.95 10.91 -26.52
N VAL A 246 -44.12 10.19 -25.76
CA VAL A 246 -43.67 8.83 -26.06
C VAL A 246 -44.82 7.85 -25.87
N TYR A 247 -45.64 8.03 -24.84
CA TYR A 247 -46.84 7.21 -24.64
C TYR A 247 -47.86 7.41 -25.77
N ALA A 248 -48.13 8.65 -26.16
CA ALA A 248 -49.06 8.95 -27.27
C ALA A 248 -48.58 8.35 -28.60
N LEU A 249 -47.28 8.41 -28.88
CA LEU A 249 -46.69 7.76 -30.06
C LEU A 249 -46.75 6.22 -29.96
N GLY A 250 -46.50 5.67 -28.78
CA GLY A 250 -46.51 4.23 -28.51
C GLY A 250 -47.90 3.60 -28.60
N GLU A 251 -48.92 4.28 -28.09
CA GLU A 251 -50.33 3.92 -28.21
C GLU A 251 -50.75 3.83 -29.68
N ARG A 252 -50.40 4.84 -30.48
CA ARG A 252 -50.69 4.86 -31.92
C ARG A 252 -49.97 3.74 -32.67
N ALA A 253 -48.71 3.48 -32.33
CA ALA A 253 -47.93 2.39 -32.89
C ALA A 253 -48.52 1.00 -32.56
N ALA A 254 -49.01 0.83 -31.32
CA ALA A 254 -49.72 -0.36 -30.89
C ALA A 254 -51.05 -0.53 -31.66
N ALA A 255 -51.87 0.53 -31.73
CA ALA A 255 -53.13 0.55 -32.47
C ALA A 255 -52.93 0.22 -33.97
N ARG A 256 -51.88 0.76 -34.61
CA ARG A 256 -51.56 0.46 -36.02
C ARG A 256 -51.25 -1.02 -36.25
N ARG A 257 -50.47 -1.65 -35.37
CA ARG A 257 -50.20 -3.10 -35.45
C ARG A 257 -51.45 -3.93 -35.21
N GLU A 258 -52.27 -3.51 -34.25
CA GLU A 258 -53.50 -4.21 -33.94
C GLU A 258 -54.51 -4.14 -35.09
N LEU A 259 -54.61 -3.00 -35.79
CA LEU A 259 -55.39 -2.93 -37.04
C LEU A 259 -54.86 -3.86 -38.13
N LEU A 260 -53.54 -4.01 -38.26
CA LEU A 260 -52.95 -4.94 -39.22
C LEU A 260 -53.30 -6.39 -38.86
N ARG A 261 -53.23 -6.75 -37.57
CA ARG A 261 -53.66 -8.06 -37.06
C ARG A 261 -55.15 -8.31 -37.34
N LEU A 262 -56.01 -7.36 -36.96
CA LEU A 262 -57.45 -7.44 -37.17
C LEU A 262 -57.83 -7.51 -38.65
N ARG A 263 -57.12 -6.78 -39.53
CA ARG A 263 -57.31 -6.86 -40.98
C ARG A 263 -56.97 -8.25 -41.51
N ASP A 264 -55.84 -8.80 -41.08
CA ASP A 264 -55.37 -10.11 -41.52
C ASP A 264 -56.25 -11.25 -40.96
N GLU A 265 -56.83 -11.08 -39.78
CA GLU A 265 -57.84 -11.98 -39.20
C GLU A 265 -59.20 -11.86 -39.88
N ALA A 266 -59.65 -10.64 -40.19
CA ALA A 266 -60.87 -10.41 -40.94
C ALA A 266 -60.81 -11.00 -42.35
N ALA A 267 -59.63 -11.02 -42.98
CA ALA A 267 -59.40 -11.68 -44.27
C ALA A 267 -59.56 -13.21 -44.22
N LYS A 268 -59.48 -13.82 -43.02
CA LYS A 268 -59.58 -15.26 -42.79
C LYS A 268 -60.87 -15.69 -42.08
N ALA A 269 -61.68 -14.74 -41.63
CA ALA A 269 -62.87 -15.00 -40.82
C ALA A 269 -64.11 -15.40 -41.66
N ARG A 270 -65.01 -16.20 -41.08
CA ARG A 270 -66.35 -16.49 -41.63
C ARG A 270 -67.29 -15.29 -41.40
N ALA A 271 -68.36 -15.20 -42.19
CA ALA A 271 -69.29 -14.06 -42.23
C ALA A 271 -69.84 -13.63 -40.86
N ASP A 272 -70.07 -14.59 -39.95
CA ASP A 272 -70.70 -14.34 -38.65
C ASP A 272 -69.79 -13.57 -37.67
N ASN A 273 -68.47 -13.74 -37.75
CA ASN A 273 -67.50 -13.01 -36.91
C ASN A 273 -67.08 -11.66 -37.54
N LEU A 274 -67.41 -11.43 -38.82
CA LEU A 274 -66.92 -10.28 -39.57
C LEU A 274 -67.50 -8.94 -39.08
N LEU A 275 -68.70 -8.97 -38.49
CA LEU A 275 -69.34 -7.81 -37.89
C LEU A 275 -68.63 -7.37 -36.61
N GLU A 276 -68.20 -8.31 -35.78
CA GLU A 276 -67.49 -8.05 -34.53
C GLU A 276 -66.07 -7.53 -34.80
N LEU A 277 -65.32 -8.17 -35.71
CA LEU A 277 -64.01 -7.67 -36.13
C LEU A 277 -64.09 -6.27 -36.76
N ARG A 278 -65.16 -5.94 -37.50
CA ARG A 278 -65.38 -4.59 -38.04
C ARG A 278 -65.73 -3.55 -36.97
N ALA A 279 -66.33 -3.97 -35.85
CA ALA A 279 -66.57 -3.09 -34.72
C ALA A 279 -65.25 -2.76 -34.00
N GLN A 280 -64.45 -3.79 -33.71
CA GLN A 280 -63.11 -3.65 -33.12
C GLN A 280 -62.18 -2.83 -34.02
N TYR A 281 -62.20 -3.06 -35.34
CA TYR A 281 -61.41 -2.28 -36.29
C TYR A 281 -61.76 -0.79 -36.27
N ARG A 282 -63.06 -0.44 -36.20
CA ARG A 282 -63.52 0.96 -36.11
C ARG A 282 -63.22 1.62 -34.78
N GLU A 283 -63.08 0.83 -33.72
CA GLU A 283 -62.71 1.32 -32.40
C GLU A 283 -61.22 1.64 -32.36
N VAL A 284 -60.37 0.70 -32.77
CA VAL A 284 -58.91 0.89 -32.83
C VAL A 284 -58.52 1.95 -33.87
N SER A 285 -59.27 2.13 -34.96
CA SER A 285 -58.97 3.16 -35.97
C SER A 285 -59.16 4.58 -35.47
N ARG A 286 -60.02 4.82 -34.48
CA ARG A 286 -60.22 6.16 -33.88
C ARG A 286 -58.95 6.68 -33.21
N ALA A 287 -58.13 5.81 -32.63
CA ALA A 287 -56.84 6.17 -32.03
C ALA A 287 -55.79 6.67 -33.06
N LEU A 288 -56.03 6.46 -34.36
CA LEU A 288 -55.12 6.90 -35.44
C LEU A 288 -55.55 8.22 -36.10
N GLU A 289 -56.75 8.71 -35.81
CA GLU A 289 -57.33 9.96 -36.37
C GLU A 289 -56.76 11.23 -35.73
N ALA A 290 -56.06 11.12 -34.60
CA ALA A 290 -55.39 12.25 -33.95
C ALA A 290 -54.11 12.65 -34.70
N ASP A 291 -53.97 13.95 -34.99
CA ASP A 291 -52.78 14.53 -35.60
C ASP A 291 -51.71 14.71 -34.51
N LEU A 292 -50.59 14.01 -34.66
CA LEU A 292 -49.44 14.13 -33.76
C LEU A 292 -48.36 14.94 -34.45
N ALA A 293 -47.81 15.95 -33.76
CA ALA A 293 -46.61 16.64 -34.21
C ALA A 293 -45.48 15.63 -34.41
N ALA A 294 -44.50 15.96 -35.26
CA ALA A 294 -43.33 15.11 -35.47
C ALA A 294 -42.55 14.99 -34.15
N VAL A 295 -42.68 13.84 -33.48
CA VAL A 295 -42.01 13.56 -32.21
C VAL A 295 -40.64 12.93 -32.52
N PRO A 296 -39.54 13.36 -31.87
CA PRO A 296 -38.18 12.90 -32.17
C PRO A 296 -37.85 11.50 -31.59
N TYR A 297 -38.86 10.62 -31.43
CA TYR A 297 -38.67 9.30 -30.83
C TYR A 297 -39.01 8.16 -31.79
N ASN A 298 -38.30 7.04 -31.66
CA ASN A 298 -38.52 5.85 -32.47
C ASN A 298 -39.84 5.14 -32.09
N GLU A 299 -40.70 4.89 -33.09
CA GLU A 299 -42.02 4.26 -32.94
C GLU A 299 -41.94 2.87 -32.24
N HIS A 300 -40.85 2.13 -32.44
CA HIS A 300 -40.62 0.84 -31.77
C HIS A 300 -40.29 0.97 -30.28
N LEU A 301 -39.50 1.99 -29.90
CA LEU A 301 -39.16 2.30 -28.52
C LEU A 301 -40.41 2.79 -27.78
N ALA A 302 -41.11 3.75 -28.37
CA ALA A 302 -42.34 4.33 -27.85
C ALA A 302 -43.41 3.26 -27.57
N ARG A 303 -43.60 2.31 -28.50
CA ARG A 303 -44.52 1.19 -28.32
C ARG A 303 -44.15 0.30 -27.14
N ARG A 304 -42.85 0.00 -26.95
CA ARG A 304 -42.42 -0.84 -25.81
C ARG A 304 -42.63 -0.13 -24.47
N ALA A 305 -42.33 1.17 -24.42
CA ALA A 305 -42.57 1.97 -23.22
C ALA A 305 -44.06 2.03 -22.86
N TYR A 306 -44.94 2.23 -23.85
CA TYR A 306 -46.39 2.17 -23.66
C TYR A 306 -46.89 0.80 -23.17
N LEU A 307 -46.41 -0.29 -23.76
CA LEU A 307 -46.79 -1.63 -23.30
C LEU A 307 -46.25 -1.95 -21.90
N ALA A 308 -45.11 -1.37 -21.52
CA ALA A 308 -44.57 -1.51 -20.17
C ALA A 308 -45.39 -0.71 -19.15
N SER A 309 -45.84 0.51 -19.48
CA SER A 309 -46.71 1.31 -18.60
C SER A 309 -48.11 0.71 -18.39
N GLU A 310 -48.65 -0.01 -19.37
CA GLU A 310 -49.91 -0.76 -19.25
C GLU A 310 -49.74 -2.11 -18.52
N GLY A 311 -48.51 -2.47 -18.12
CA GLY A 311 -48.20 -3.72 -17.42
C GLY A 311 -48.22 -4.97 -18.31
N GLU A 312 -48.29 -4.82 -19.64
CA GLU A 312 -48.25 -5.94 -20.58
C GLU A 312 -46.81 -6.47 -20.83
N LYS A 313 -45.80 -5.66 -20.52
CA LYS A 313 -44.36 -5.98 -20.61
C LYS A 313 -43.60 -5.44 -19.41
N GLU A 314 -42.43 -6.00 -19.15
CA GLU A 314 -41.51 -5.40 -18.15
C GLU A 314 -40.73 -4.23 -18.75
N TRP A 315 -40.45 -3.20 -17.94
CA TRP A 315 -39.57 -2.09 -18.31
C TRP A 315 -38.17 -2.57 -18.74
N SER A 316 -37.69 -3.68 -18.16
CA SER A 316 -36.43 -4.33 -18.54
C SER A 316 -36.36 -4.71 -20.04
N GLU A 317 -37.50 -4.91 -20.71
CA GLU A 317 -37.57 -5.25 -22.13
C GLU A 317 -37.30 -4.07 -23.09
N LEU A 318 -37.13 -2.86 -22.57
CA LEU A 318 -36.70 -1.69 -23.36
C LEU A 318 -35.25 -1.80 -23.83
N ILE A 319 -34.46 -2.71 -23.23
CA ILE A 319 -33.06 -2.99 -23.58
C ILE A 319 -33.00 -3.76 -24.91
N SER A 320 -32.78 -3.05 -26.02
CA SER A 320 -32.66 -3.65 -27.36
C SER A 320 -31.91 -2.76 -28.35
N ARG A 321 -31.13 -3.34 -29.27
CA ARG A 321 -30.51 -2.58 -30.38
C ARG A 321 -31.53 -1.83 -31.22
N GLN A 322 -32.74 -2.36 -31.34
CA GLN A 322 -33.81 -1.75 -32.14
C GLN A 322 -34.42 -0.52 -31.49
N THR A 323 -34.26 -0.38 -30.17
CA THR A 323 -34.75 0.75 -29.37
C THR A 323 -33.67 1.79 -29.12
N GLY A 324 -32.46 1.63 -29.69
CA GLY A 324 -31.33 2.54 -29.51
C GLY A 324 -30.35 2.13 -28.43
N TRP A 325 -30.53 0.96 -27.79
CA TRP A 325 -29.62 0.45 -26.78
C TRP A 325 -28.36 -0.14 -27.41
N ALA A 326 -27.19 0.44 -27.12
CA ALA A 326 -25.92 -0.07 -27.63
C ALA A 326 -25.61 -1.46 -27.02
N THR A 327 -25.33 -2.46 -27.87
CA THR A 327 -24.85 -3.77 -27.39
C THR A 327 -23.75 -4.30 -28.30
N ARG A 328 -22.51 -4.40 -27.84
CA ARG A 328 -21.50 -5.31 -28.40
C ARG A 328 -20.64 -5.86 -27.27
N PRO A 329 -20.95 -7.05 -26.74
CA PRO A 329 -20.09 -7.66 -25.73
C PRO A 329 -18.76 -8.06 -26.37
N ILE A 330 -17.66 -7.66 -25.73
CA ILE A 330 -16.31 -8.10 -26.05
C ILE A 330 -16.14 -9.52 -25.45
N PHE A 331 -15.45 -10.40 -26.15
CA PHE A 331 -15.12 -11.73 -25.62
C PHE A 331 -14.32 -11.58 -24.31
N GLY A 332 -14.89 -12.03 -23.19
CA GLY A 332 -14.32 -11.88 -21.84
C GLY A 332 -14.94 -10.76 -20.96
N TYR A 333 -15.89 -9.98 -21.50
CA TYR A 333 -16.55 -8.85 -20.81
C TYR A 333 -18.08 -8.90 -21.02
N GLN A 334 -18.64 -10.11 -20.86
CA GLN A 334 -20.03 -10.40 -21.21
C GLN A 334 -21.01 -10.06 -20.07
N ASP A 335 -20.47 -9.74 -18.90
CA ASP A 335 -21.12 -9.54 -17.61
C ASP A 335 -21.26 -8.07 -17.19
N ILE A 336 -20.86 -7.11 -18.03
CA ILE A 336 -20.96 -5.67 -17.75
C ILE A 336 -22.30 -5.13 -18.30
N PRO A 337 -23.31 -4.87 -17.44
CA PRO A 337 -24.44 -4.03 -17.80
C PRO A 337 -23.99 -2.56 -17.85
N TRP A 338 -24.04 -1.96 -19.03
CA TRP A 338 -23.63 -0.56 -19.27
C TRP A 338 -24.44 0.41 -18.38
N ARG A 339 -23.77 1.16 -17.50
CA ARG A 339 -24.31 2.29 -16.74
C ARG A 339 -23.24 3.38 -16.70
N TYR A 340 -23.56 4.60 -17.14
CA TYR A 340 -22.72 5.77 -16.95
C TYR A 340 -23.13 6.51 -15.66
N PRO A 341 -22.19 6.97 -14.81
CA PRO A 341 -22.45 8.00 -13.80
C PRO A 341 -22.22 9.42 -14.36
N ALA A 342 -22.85 10.41 -13.71
CA ALA A 342 -23.00 11.80 -14.17
C ALA A 342 -21.85 12.74 -13.73
N GLU A 343 -21.52 13.75 -14.56
CA GLU A 343 -21.72 15.22 -14.35
C GLU A 343 -20.95 16.03 -15.42
N VAL A 344 -21.61 16.89 -16.20
CA VAL A 344 -21.91 18.35 -16.13
C VAL A 344 -20.90 19.25 -16.85
N ASP A 345 -21.41 19.79 -17.96
CA ASP A 345 -21.26 21.05 -18.68
C ASP A 345 -20.15 22.06 -18.29
N GLU A 346 -19.45 22.60 -19.32
CA GLU A 346 -19.65 23.99 -19.76
C GLU A 346 -18.71 24.37 -20.95
N GLU A 347 -19.32 24.95 -22.00
CA GLU A 347 -18.77 25.92 -22.98
C GLU A 347 -17.80 25.53 -24.12
N ALA A 348 -17.13 24.37 -24.17
CA ALA A 348 -16.04 24.19 -25.15
C ALA A 348 -16.38 23.29 -26.36
N THR A 349 -17.19 23.73 -27.33
CA THR A 349 -17.03 23.31 -28.76
C THR A 349 -17.83 24.15 -29.76
N ALA A 350 -17.98 25.46 -29.51
CA ALA A 350 -18.67 26.34 -30.45
C ALA A 350 -17.92 26.61 -31.78
N HIS A 351 -16.68 26.16 -31.99
CA HIS A 351 -15.93 26.53 -33.20
C HIS A 351 -14.90 25.49 -33.66
N VAL A 352 -15.28 24.54 -34.53
CA VAL A 352 -14.41 24.03 -35.62
C VAL A 352 -15.29 23.55 -36.78
N GLN A 353 -15.07 24.08 -38.00
CA GLN A 353 -15.73 23.64 -39.24
C GLN A 353 -15.13 22.33 -39.76
N ALA A 354 -16.00 21.41 -40.18
CA ALA A 354 -15.71 20.02 -40.50
C ALA A 354 -15.38 19.77 -41.99
N GLU A 355 -14.38 20.45 -42.56
CA GLU A 355 -13.99 20.25 -43.96
C GLU A 355 -12.57 19.72 -44.22
N ASP A 356 -11.78 19.39 -43.19
CA ASP A 356 -10.41 18.86 -43.36
C ASP A 356 -10.15 17.44 -42.79
N LEU A 357 -11.17 16.68 -42.40
CA LEU A 357 -10.96 15.32 -41.85
C LEU A 357 -11.16 14.22 -42.90
N GLY A 358 -10.08 13.94 -43.63
CA GLY A 358 -9.89 12.63 -44.25
C GLY A 358 -9.58 11.56 -43.19
N ALA A 359 -10.28 10.42 -43.28
CA ALA A 359 -10.07 9.19 -42.50
C ALA A 359 -10.16 9.33 -40.96
N ASP A 360 -11.32 8.95 -40.43
CA ASP A 360 -11.66 8.86 -39.01
C ASP A 360 -10.70 7.89 -38.25
N PRO A 361 -9.78 8.36 -37.38
CA PRO A 361 -8.78 7.53 -36.73
C PRO A 361 -9.16 7.35 -35.26
N VAL A 362 -10.12 6.48 -35.00
CA VAL A 362 -10.76 6.37 -33.68
C VAL A 362 -9.93 5.54 -32.67
N LEU A 363 -8.90 4.80 -33.10
CA LEU A 363 -7.94 4.17 -32.18
C LEU A 363 -6.53 4.68 -32.45
N THR A 364 -5.86 5.17 -31.41
CA THR A 364 -4.46 5.59 -31.53
C THR A 364 -3.59 4.39 -31.95
N ARG A 365 -2.47 4.64 -32.64
CA ARG A 365 -1.48 3.58 -32.99
C ARG A 365 -0.91 2.86 -31.75
N ARG A 366 -1.13 3.42 -30.56
CA ARG A 366 -0.83 2.83 -29.27
C ARG A 366 -1.90 1.84 -28.79
N VAL A 367 -3.07 1.73 -29.40
CA VAL A 367 -4.15 0.83 -28.98
C VAL A 367 -4.42 -0.25 -30.04
N ASP A 368 -4.27 0.11 -31.32
CA ASP A 368 -4.46 -0.78 -32.47
C ASP A 368 -3.23 -0.69 -33.41
N ARG A 369 -2.22 -1.52 -33.15
CA ARG A 369 -0.93 -1.44 -33.86
C ARG A 369 -1.02 -2.06 -35.25
N ASN A 370 -1.94 -3.01 -35.45
CA ASN A 370 -2.15 -3.71 -36.73
C ASN A 370 -3.24 -3.03 -37.60
N ARG A 371 -3.90 -1.98 -37.10
CA ARG A 371 -4.96 -1.21 -37.77
C ARG A 371 -6.16 -2.06 -38.19
N ASP A 372 -6.51 -3.05 -37.38
CA ASP A 372 -7.63 -3.95 -37.66
C ASP A 372 -8.96 -3.48 -37.02
N GLY A 373 -8.96 -2.34 -36.33
CA GLY A 373 -10.11 -1.75 -35.64
C GLY A 373 -10.41 -2.42 -34.31
N ARG A 374 -9.51 -3.27 -33.78
CA ARG A 374 -9.63 -3.94 -32.47
C ARG A 374 -8.41 -3.61 -31.60
N PRO A 375 -8.62 -3.39 -30.28
CA PRO A 375 -7.51 -3.24 -29.35
C PRO A 375 -6.70 -4.53 -29.30
N ASP A 376 -5.39 -4.40 -29.44
CA ASP A 376 -4.47 -5.52 -29.31
C ASP A 376 -4.55 -6.10 -27.89
N LYS A 377 -4.62 -7.44 -27.74
CA LYS A 377 -4.54 -8.09 -26.43
C LYS A 377 -3.16 -7.83 -25.81
N ARG A 378 -3.10 -7.07 -24.72
CA ARG A 378 -1.83 -6.72 -24.07
C ARG A 378 -1.54 -7.55 -22.82
N PHE A 379 -0.26 -7.88 -22.65
CA PHE A 379 0.34 -7.96 -21.33
C PHE A 379 0.16 -6.59 -20.67
N ALA A 380 -0.52 -6.50 -19.52
CA ALA A 380 -0.46 -5.26 -18.75
C ALA A 380 0.99 -5.08 -18.28
N ASP A 381 1.49 -3.84 -18.30
CA ASP A 381 2.93 -3.50 -18.14
C ASP A 381 3.63 -4.31 -17.04
N ASN A 382 2.92 -4.59 -15.93
CA ASN A 382 3.47 -5.27 -14.75
C ASN A 382 2.68 -6.52 -14.30
N SER A 383 1.71 -7.02 -15.08
CA SER A 383 0.86 -8.16 -14.64
C SER A 383 0.25 -9.00 -15.77
N ILE A 384 -0.12 -10.23 -15.45
CA ILE A 384 -0.74 -11.20 -16.34
C ILE A 384 -2.12 -11.57 -15.77
N ASP A 385 -3.19 -11.22 -16.49
CA ASP A 385 -4.57 -11.54 -16.12
C ASP A 385 -4.97 -12.93 -16.65
N ILE A 386 -4.67 -13.97 -15.87
CA ILE A 386 -5.02 -15.35 -16.20
C ILE A 386 -6.53 -15.57 -16.08
N GLY A 387 -7.17 -14.91 -15.13
CA GLY A 387 -8.60 -15.03 -14.89
C GLY A 387 -9.41 -14.70 -16.12
N ARG A 388 -9.13 -13.56 -16.74
CA ARG A 388 -9.76 -13.19 -18.02
C ARG A 388 -9.41 -14.15 -19.15
N TRP A 389 -8.18 -14.68 -19.22
CA TRP A 389 -7.80 -15.64 -20.26
C TRP A 389 -8.59 -16.94 -20.22
N ILE A 390 -8.95 -17.42 -19.02
CA ILE A 390 -9.74 -18.64 -18.83
C ILE A 390 -11.25 -18.36 -18.67
N GLY A 391 -11.68 -17.10 -18.77
CA GLY A 391 -13.08 -16.70 -18.70
C GLY A 391 -13.68 -16.70 -17.28
N LEU A 392 -12.89 -16.43 -16.24
CA LEU A 392 -13.44 -16.19 -14.90
C LEU A 392 -14.28 -14.89 -14.88
N PRO A 393 -15.36 -14.86 -14.08
CA PRO A 393 -16.13 -13.63 -13.86
C PRO A 393 -15.26 -12.50 -13.26
N GLY A 394 -15.57 -11.24 -13.56
CA GLY A 394 -14.73 -10.09 -13.19
C GLY A 394 -14.45 -9.97 -11.68
N GLN A 395 -15.37 -10.45 -10.84
CA GLN A 395 -15.25 -10.45 -9.37
C GLN A 395 -14.24 -11.47 -8.82
N PHE A 396 -13.66 -12.35 -9.67
CA PHE A 396 -12.61 -13.30 -9.31
C PHE A 396 -11.26 -12.89 -9.92
N PRO A 397 -10.51 -11.99 -9.27
CA PRO A 397 -9.27 -11.47 -9.84
C PRO A 397 -8.13 -12.49 -9.75
N LEU A 398 -7.98 -13.34 -10.79
CA LEU A 398 -6.81 -14.21 -10.96
C LEU A 398 -5.75 -13.50 -11.81
N ILE A 399 -5.10 -12.52 -11.20
CA ILE A 399 -4.04 -11.70 -11.81
C ILE A 399 -2.71 -12.11 -11.18
N LEU A 400 -1.65 -12.21 -11.97
CA LEU A 400 -0.29 -12.45 -11.49
C LEU A 400 0.58 -11.22 -11.72
N ALA A 401 1.25 -10.72 -10.68
CA ALA A 401 2.24 -9.67 -10.84
C ALA A 401 3.52 -10.23 -11.50
N ILE A 402 4.09 -9.51 -12.47
CA ILE A 402 5.43 -9.75 -12.99
C ILE A 402 6.43 -9.19 -11.97
N ALA A 403 6.61 -9.92 -10.88
CA ALA A 403 7.39 -9.49 -9.72
C ALA A 403 8.42 -10.56 -9.30
N PRO A 404 9.63 -10.55 -9.88
CA PRO A 404 10.70 -11.48 -9.51
C PRO A 404 11.05 -11.45 -8.02
N PHE A 405 10.98 -10.28 -7.36
CA PHE A 405 11.20 -10.22 -5.92
C PHE A 405 10.17 -11.04 -5.15
N ALA A 406 8.87 -10.96 -5.50
CA ALA A 406 7.81 -11.69 -4.82
C ALA A 406 7.98 -13.20 -5.01
N LEU A 407 8.35 -13.63 -6.22
CA LEU A 407 8.66 -15.02 -6.53
C LEU A 407 9.86 -15.52 -5.71
N GLY A 408 10.94 -14.74 -5.64
CA GLY A 408 12.14 -15.06 -4.87
C GLY A 408 11.87 -15.13 -3.37
N ALA A 409 11.16 -14.15 -2.82
CA ALA A 409 10.77 -14.12 -1.42
C ALA A 409 9.92 -15.35 -1.06
N GLY A 410 8.93 -15.68 -1.89
CA GLY A 410 8.11 -16.88 -1.72
C GLY A 410 8.93 -18.17 -1.76
N TYR A 411 9.91 -18.26 -2.66
CA TYR A 411 10.81 -19.40 -2.69
C TYR A 411 11.61 -19.56 -1.39
N ILE A 412 12.16 -18.46 -0.85
CA ILE A 412 12.97 -18.51 0.37
C ILE A 412 12.11 -18.82 1.60
N THR A 413 10.87 -18.32 1.66
CA THR A 413 9.92 -18.64 2.74
C THR A 413 9.46 -20.10 2.67
N GLY A 414 9.16 -20.61 1.47
CA GLY A 414 8.71 -21.98 1.25
C GLY A 414 7.32 -22.25 1.88
N LYS A 415 7.15 -23.42 2.51
CA LYS A 415 5.84 -23.93 2.95
C LYS A 415 5.08 -22.96 3.88
N ALA A 416 5.79 -22.24 4.76
CA ALA A 416 5.14 -21.29 5.68
C ALA A 416 4.44 -20.14 4.93
N GLY A 417 4.95 -19.77 3.75
CA GLY A 417 4.36 -18.71 2.93
C GLY A 417 3.02 -19.11 2.29
N LEU A 418 2.68 -20.40 2.21
CA LEU A 418 1.40 -20.84 1.66
C LEU A 418 0.19 -20.39 2.48
N PHE A 419 0.36 -20.06 3.76
CA PHE A 419 -0.72 -19.48 4.55
C PHE A 419 -1.08 -18.06 4.08
N VAL A 420 -0.11 -17.31 3.54
CA VAL A 420 -0.38 -16.02 2.90
C VAL A 420 -1.19 -16.22 1.63
N LEU A 421 -0.83 -17.21 0.80
CA LEU A 421 -1.61 -17.56 -0.38
C LEU A 421 -3.03 -18.00 -0.03
N ALA A 422 -3.19 -18.84 0.99
CA ALA A 422 -4.50 -19.31 1.44
C ALA A 422 -5.38 -18.17 1.94
N GLY A 423 -4.83 -17.23 2.71
CA GLY A 423 -5.56 -16.06 3.17
C GLY A 423 -5.90 -15.08 2.04
N GLY A 424 -5.03 -14.94 1.03
CA GLY A 424 -5.33 -14.15 -0.17
C GLY A 424 -6.45 -14.77 -1.00
N ILE A 425 -6.45 -16.10 -1.15
CA ILE A 425 -7.57 -16.83 -1.78
C ILE A 425 -8.87 -16.58 -0.98
N LEU A 426 -8.83 -16.67 0.35
CA LEU A 426 -9.99 -16.36 1.19
C LEU A 426 -10.52 -14.93 0.95
N ALA A 427 -9.64 -13.94 0.91
CA ALA A 427 -10.02 -12.54 0.70
C ALA A 427 -10.62 -12.29 -0.68
N TYR A 428 -9.97 -12.76 -1.75
CA TYR A 428 -10.30 -12.38 -3.11
C TYR A 428 -11.22 -13.35 -3.85
N PHE A 429 -11.26 -14.62 -3.44
CA PHE A 429 -12.07 -15.65 -4.10
C PHE A 429 -13.29 -16.06 -3.26
N PHE A 430 -13.38 -15.61 -2.00
CA PHE A 430 -14.55 -15.86 -1.15
C PHE A 430 -15.16 -14.58 -0.63
N ILE A 431 -14.41 -13.76 0.11
CA ILE A 431 -14.97 -12.53 0.73
C ILE A 431 -15.39 -11.53 -0.35
N THR A 432 -14.52 -11.25 -1.32
CA THR A 432 -14.81 -10.26 -2.39
C THR A 432 -16.04 -10.66 -3.22
N PRO A 433 -16.14 -11.88 -3.79
CA PRO A 433 -17.33 -12.27 -4.54
C PRO A 433 -18.59 -12.35 -3.67
N LEU A 434 -18.46 -12.76 -2.40
CA LEU A 434 -19.59 -12.76 -1.46
C LEU A 434 -20.11 -11.35 -1.22
N ALA A 435 -19.22 -10.39 -0.94
CA ALA A 435 -19.59 -9.00 -0.69
C ALA A 435 -20.23 -8.36 -1.93
N TYR A 436 -19.69 -8.62 -3.11
CA TYR A 436 -20.27 -8.17 -4.38
C TYR A 436 -21.67 -8.78 -4.61
N ASN A 437 -21.78 -10.10 -4.57
CA ASN A 437 -23.04 -10.81 -4.85
C ASN A 437 -24.14 -10.57 -3.79
N SER A 438 -23.74 -10.20 -2.56
CA SER A 438 -24.67 -9.90 -1.47
C SER A 438 -25.09 -8.43 -1.41
N GLY A 439 -24.63 -7.60 -2.36
CA GLY A 439 -24.96 -6.18 -2.43
C GLY A 439 -24.32 -5.34 -1.30
N TRP A 440 -23.18 -5.75 -0.76
CA TRP A 440 -22.44 -4.97 0.24
C TRP A 440 -21.62 -3.83 -0.38
N MET A 441 -21.46 -3.86 -1.70
CA MET A 441 -20.79 -2.81 -2.48
C MET A 441 -21.83 -1.88 -3.10
N PRO A 442 -21.51 -0.60 -3.34
CA PRO A 442 -22.35 0.30 -4.10
C PRO A 442 -22.71 -0.31 -5.46
N ALA A 443 -23.95 -0.12 -5.91
CA ALA A 443 -24.42 -0.66 -7.19
C ALA A 443 -23.67 -0.11 -8.42
N THR A 444 -22.89 0.96 -8.25
CA THR A 444 -22.01 1.57 -9.25
C THR A 444 -20.72 0.77 -9.50
N ILE A 445 -20.30 -0.07 -8.54
CA ILE A 445 -19.07 -0.85 -8.66
C ILE A 445 -19.30 -2.01 -9.63
N GLN A 446 -18.50 -2.08 -10.69
CA GLN A 446 -18.56 -3.17 -11.64
C GLN A 446 -17.82 -4.42 -11.10
N ALA A 447 -18.17 -5.60 -11.63
CA ALA A 447 -17.58 -6.87 -11.19
C ALA A 447 -16.05 -6.87 -11.23
N HIS A 448 -15.44 -6.30 -12.27
CA HIS A 448 -13.98 -6.23 -12.41
C HIS A 448 -13.31 -5.27 -11.39
N GLN A 449 -14.05 -4.27 -10.89
CA GLN A 449 -13.59 -3.31 -9.88
C GLN A 449 -13.78 -3.83 -8.46
N ALA A 450 -14.62 -4.86 -8.27
CA ALA A 450 -14.95 -5.42 -6.96
C ALA A 450 -13.71 -5.81 -6.14
N GLY A 451 -12.66 -6.34 -6.80
CA GLY A 451 -11.40 -6.68 -6.14
C GLY A 451 -10.66 -5.47 -5.57
N GLY A 452 -10.56 -4.39 -6.35
CA GLY A 452 -9.92 -3.14 -5.90
C GLY A 452 -10.73 -2.45 -4.80
N TYR A 453 -12.05 -2.36 -4.99
CA TYR A 453 -12.95 -1.81 -3.98
C TYR A 453 -12.90 -2.60 -2.67
N SER A 454 -12.98 -3.94 -2.76
CA SER A 454 -12.90 -4.80 -1.58
C SER A 454 -11.55 -4.73 -0.88
N LEU A 455 -10.46 -4.53 -1.63
CA LEU A 455 -9.16 -4.27 -1.03
C LEU A 455 -9.20 -3.02 -0.15
N THR A 456 -9.64 -1.90 -0.69
CA THR A 456 -9.60 -0.60 0.02
C THR A 456 -10.60 -0.51 1.17
N GLU A 457 -11.85 -0.91 0.95
CA GLU A 457 -12.95 -0.65 1.89
C GLU A 457 -13.19 -1.76 2.91
N PHE A 458 -12.84 -3.01 2.58
CA PHE A 458 -13.17 -4.17 3.43
C PHE A 458 -11.93 -4.90 3.94
N THR A 459 -11.18 -5.52 3.03
CA THR A 459 -10.14 -6.49 3.37
C THR A 459 -8.88 -5.83 3.93
N ARG A 460 -8.50 -4.63 3.49
CA ARG A 460 -7.36 -3.91 4.09
C ARG A 460 -7.65 -3.47 5.54
N PRO A 461 -8.76 -2.78 5.87
CA PRO A 461 -9.11 -2.49 7.27
C PRO A 461 -9.20 -3.75 8.15
N LEU A 462 -9.87 -4.79 7.65
CA LEU A 462 -9.98 -6.08 8.33
C LEU A 462 -8.62 -6.75 8.55
N GLY A 463 -7.76 -6.72 7.52
CA GLY A 463 -6.41 -7.27 7.52
C GLY A 463 -5.50 -6.56 8.51
N ILE A 464 -5.58 -5.22 8.57
CA ILE A 464 -4.88 -4.42 9.58
C ILE A 464 -5.32 -4.82 10.99
N GLY A 465 -6.63 -4.98 11.21
CA GLY A 465 -7.15 -5.52 12.47
C GLY A 465 -6.54 -6.89 12.81
N LEU A 466 -6.60 -7.84 11.86
CA LEU A 466 -6.05 -9.21 12.01
C LEU A 466 -4.58 -9.21 12.41
N LEU A 467 -3.79 -8.31 11.81
CA LEU A 467 -2.38 -8.13 12.16
C LEU A 467 -2.19 -7.71 13.61
N LEU A 468 -2.94 -6.69 14.05
CA LEU A 468 -2.89 -6.22 15.43
C LEU A 468 -3.23 -7.35 16.39
N GLY A 469 -4.38 -8.00 16.22
CA GLY A 469 -4.84 -9.05 17.12
C GLY A 469 -3.92 -10.27 17.15
N GLY A 470 -3.47 -10.71 15.98
CA GLY A 470 -2.56 -11.85 15.84
C GLY A 470 -1.21 -11.59 16.50
N ALA A 471 -0.66 -10.39 16.32
CA ALA A 471 0.61 -10.02 16.93
C ALA A 471 0.50 -9.76 18.43
N MET A 472 -0.60 -9.17 18.92
CA MET A 472 -0.87 -9.04 20.37
C MET A 472 -0.81 -10.40 21.06
N LEU A 473 -1.51 -11.39 20.53
CA LEU A 473 -1.50 -12.75 21.08
C LEU A 473 -0.11 -13.40 20.98
N GLY A 474 0.59 -13.21 19.87
CA GLY A 474 1.98 -13.65 19.71
C GLY A 474 2.91 -13.08 20.78
N ILE A 475 2.76 -11.79 21.12
CA ILE A 475 3.52 -11.13 22.19
C ILE A 475 3.15 -11.69 23.55
N VAL A 476 1.86 -11.87 23.85
CA VAL A 476 1.41 -12.46 25.12
C VAL A 476 2.03 -13.83 25.34
N PHE A 477 2.06 -14.68 24.32
CA PHE A 477 2.71 -15.99 24.39
C PHE A 477 4.24 -15.91 24.47
N SER A 478 4.84 -14.90 23.86
CA SER A 478 6.30 -14.69 23.87
C SER A 478 6.78 -13.93 25.12
N PHE A 479 5.88 -13.37 25.93
CA PHE A 479 6.21 -12.52 27.07
C PHE A 479 7.15 -13.20 28.09
N PRO A 480 6.96 -14.48 28.46
CA PRO A 480 7.90 -15.17 29.35
C PRO A 480 9.33 -15.22 28.78
N ALA A 481 9.47 -15.52 27.48
CA ALA A 481 10.76 -15.61 26.82
C ALA A 481 11.44 -14.23 26.69
N ILE A 482 10.67 -13.19 26.32
CA ILE A 482 11.13 -11.81 26.27
C ILE A 482 11.64 -11.37 27.65
N ARG A 483 10.89 -11.69 28.72
CA ARG A 483 11.28 -11.39 30.11
C ARG A 483 12.61 -12.04 30.48
N GLU A 484 12.82 -13.31 30.14
CA GLU A 484 14.08 -14.01 30.42
C GLU A 484 15.25 -13.48 29.57
N ALA A 485 15.00 -13.10 28.31
CA ALA A 485 16.01 -12.46 27.47
C ALA A 485 16.49 -11.13 28.06
N ILE A 486 15.57 -10.28 28.52
CA ILE A 486 15.89 -9.00 29.18
C ILE A 486 16.67 -9.22 30.48
N LYS A 487 16.25 -10.20 31.31
CA LYS A 487 16.99 -10.57 32.53
C LYS A 487 18.41 -11.05 32.22
N SER A 488 18.60 -11.85 31.17
CA SER A 488 19.90 -12.33 30.72
C SER A 488 20.84 -11.18 30.35
N ILE A 489 20.36 -10.18 29.59
CA ILE A 489 21.12 -8.96 29.25
C ILE A 489 21.52 -8.21 30.53
N GLY A 490 20.58 -8.06 31.47
CA GLY A 490 20.83 -7.42 32.76
C GLY A 490 21.87 -8.15 33.62
N ALA A 491 21.86 -9.48 33.63
CA ALA A 491 22.80 -10.30 34.37
C ALA A 491 24.21 -10.25 33.76
N ALA A 492 24.33 -10.33 32.43
CA ALA A 492 25.61 -10.21 31.71
C ALA A 492 26.28 -8.85 31.96
N SER A 493 25.48 -7.77 31.98
CA SER A 493 25.95 -6.42 32.33
C SER A 493 26.56 -6.33 33.74
N LYS A 494 25.98 -7.05 34.72
CA LYS A 494 26.50 -7.09 36.10
C LYS A 494 27.78 -7.93 36.24
N LEU A 495 27.91 -9.00 35.47
CA LEU A 495 29.04 -9.94 35.57
C LEU A 495 30.29 -9.48 34.81
N LYS A 496 30.26 -8.34 34.10
CA LYS A 496 31.32 -7.89 33.16
C LYS A 496 31.72 -8.95 32.11
N THR A 497 30.95 -10.02 31.97
CA THR A 497 31.08 -10.96 30.85
C THR A 497 30.53 -10.26 29.61
N GLY A 498 31.21 -10.39 28.48
CA GLY A 498 30.83 -9.67 27.26
C GLY A 498 29.40 -10.02 26.83
N SER A 499 28.51 -9.04 26.83
CA SER A 499 27.18 -9.19 26.20
C SER A 499 27.33 -9.09 24.68
N ASP A 500 26.66 -10.00 23.97
CA ASP A 500 26.55 -9.94 22.50
C ASP A 500 25.69 -8.76 22.01
N GLU A 501 24.96 -8.12 22.93
CA GLU A 501 24.04 -7.00 22.69
C GLU A 501 24.57 -5.69 23.32
N LEU A 502 24.03 -4.55 22.88
CA LEU A 502 24.19 -3.26 23.56
C LEU A 502 23.76 -3.34 25.03
N GLY A 503 24.48 -2.60 25.89
CA GLY A 503 24.19 -2.59 27.32
C GLY A 503 22.87 -1.88 27.63
N LEU A 504 22.16 -2.36 28.65
CA LEU A 504 20.86 -1.80 29.07
C LEU A 504 20.92 -0.29 29.38
N LYS A 505 22.09 0.21 29.82
CA LYS A 505 22.31 1.65 30.04
C LYS A 505 22.22 2.45 28.73
N THR A 506 22.87 1.99 27.66
CA THR A 506 22.85 2.68 26.37
C THR A 506 21.45 2.65 25.77
N ILE A 507 20.79 1.50 25.84
CA ILE A 507 19.38 1.34 25.44
C ILE A 507 18.49 2.32 26.22
N GLY A 508 18.61 2.36 27.55
CA GLY A 508 17.82 3.26 28.40
C GLY A 508 18.07 4.74 28.10
N VAL A 509 19.33 5.15 27.91
CA VAL A 509 19.67 6.54 27.55
C VAL A 509 19.07 6.92 26.20
N SER A 510 19.17 6.07 25.19
CA SER A 510 18.60 6.36 23.86
C SER A 510 17.08 6.42 23.89
N ILE A 511 16.40 5.57 24.68
CA ILE A 511 14.95 5.64 24.87
C ILE A 511 14.55 6.96 25.52
N VAL A 512 15.25 7.37 26.59
CA VAL A 512 14.96 8.65 27.26
C VAL A 512 15.19 9.82 26.32
N LEU A 513 16.29 9.82 25.56
CA LEU A 513 16.56 10.87 24.58
C LEU A 513 15.46 10.93 23.50
N GLY A 514 15.10 9.79 22.92
CA GLY A 514 14.03 9.71 21.93
C GLY A 514 12.67 10.15 22.48
N LEU A 515 12.34 9.79 23.72
CA LEU A 515 11.12 10.24 24.40
C LEU A 515 11.11 11.74 24.65
N ILE A 516 12.23 12.34 25.03
CA ILE A 516 12.35 13.79 25.23
C ILE A 516 12.11 14.50 23.89
N VAL A 517 12.74 14.04 22.81
CA VAL A 517 12.55 14.68 21.50
C VAL A 517 11.12 14.49 21.00
N LEU A 518 10.52 13.30 21.18
CA LEU A 518 9.13 13.04 20.81
C LEU A 518 8.16 13.89 21.64
N PHE A 519 8.42 14.06 22.93
CA PHE A 519 7.65 14.95 23.81
C PHE A 519 7.74 16.40 23.34
N ILE A 520 8.95 16.92 23.10
CA ILE A 520 9.14 18.28 22.61
C ILE A 520 8.38 18.47 21.30
N ALA A 521 8.46 17.51 20.38
CA ALA A 521 7.78 17.61 19.09
C ALA A 521 6.24 17.53 19.23
N ALA A 522 5.72 16.65 20.09
CA ALA A 522 4.30 16.57 20.44
C ALA A 522 3.78 17.85 21.10
N ASP A 523 4.59 18.43 21.98
CA ASP A 523 4.24 19.63 22.74
C ASP A 523 4.22 20.87 21.83
N ILE A 524 5.24 21.01 20.98
CA ILE A 524 5.29 22.08 19.99
C ILE A 524 4.07 22.00 19.08
N ALA A 525 3.81 20.83 18.48
CA ALA A 525 2.74 20.70 17.50
C ALA A 525 1.34 20.72 18.11
N GLY A 526 1.17 20.23 19.35
CA GLY A 526 -0.09 20.27 20.08
C GLY A 526 -0.49 21.66 20.58
N ASN A 527 0.46 22.60 20.59
CA ASN A 527 0.28 24.00 20.99
C ASN A 527 0.28 24.95 19.78
N THR A 528 0.41 24.44 18.56
CA THR A 528 0.22 25.25 17.34
C THR A 528 -1.28 25.56 17.18
N PRO A 529 -1.65 26.80 16.84
CA PRO A 529 -3.02 27.15 16.54
C PRO A 529 -3.62 26.26 15.44
N ILE A 530 -4.86 25.82 15.60
CA ILE A 530 -5.56 25.01 14.58
C ILE A 530 -5.95 25.83 13.35
N ASN A 531 -5.99 27.16 13.48
CA ASN A 531 -6.39 28.11 12.45
C ASN A 531 -5.21 29.01 12.04
N PRO A 532 -4.13 28.48 11.45
CA PRO A 532 -2.98 29.30 11.06
C PRO A 532 -3.28 30.32 9.94
N GLY A 533 -4.46 30.24 9.31
CA GLY A 533 -4.93 31.22 8.34
C GLY A 533 -5.49 32.48 9.00
N ASN A 534 -6.81 32.61 8.97
CA ASN A 534 -7.47 33.84 9.40
C ASN A 534 -7.94 33.77 10.86
N CYS A 535 -7.93 34.93 11.51
CA CYS A 535 -8.54 35.13 12.81
C CYS A 535 -10.05 34.86 12.74
N PRO A 536 -10.64 34.07 13.66
CA PRO A 536 -12.06 33.71 13.61
C PRO A 536 -13.00 34.91 13.71
N ILE A 537 -12.52 36.04 14.26
CA ILE A 537 -13.33 37.23 14.51
C ILE A 537 -13.12 38.28 13.41
N THR A 538 -11.88 38.64 13.13
CA THR A 538 -11.57 39.72 12.18
C THR A 538 -11.44 39.23 10.74
N ASN A 539 -11.30 37.92 10.54
CA ASN A 539 -10.95 37.28 9.27
C ASN A 539 -9.64 37.80 8.64
N GLU A 540 -8.77 38.43 9.45
CA GLU A 540 -7.44 38.87 9.04
C GLU A 540 -6.41 37.75 9.21
N PRO A 541 -5.38 37.68 8.35
CA PRO A 541 -4.32 36.68 8.45
C PRO A 541 -3.49 36.83 9.72
N ILE A 542 -3.15 35.71 10.36
CA ILE A 542 -2.41 35.66 11.62
C ILE A 542 -0.91 35.58 11.33
N ASP A 543 -0.27 36.71 11.05
CA ASP A 543 1.08 36.70 10.46
C ASP A 543 2.23 36.69 11.49
N ARG A 544 2.15 37.42 12.63
CA ARG A 544 3.34 37.60 13.51
C ARG A 544 3.13 37.83 15.02
N GLN A 545 1.92 38.11 15.51
CA GLN A 545 1.67 38.24 16.95
C GLN A 545 0.40 37.46 17.28
N ILE A 546 0.60 36.22 17.73
CA ILE A 546 -0.49 35.30 18.00
C ILE A 546 -0.88 35.47 19.46
N ASP A 547 -1.94 36.24 19.69
CA ASP A 547 -2.69 36.05 20.92
C ASP A 547 -3.42 34.72 20.80
N THR A 548 -3.41 33.92 21.85
CA THR A 548 -3.94 32.56 21.83
C THR A 548 -4.96 32.36 22.93
N ALA A 549 -6.05 31.66 22.62
CA ALA A 549 -6.98 31.15 23.60
C ALA A 549 -7.05 29.62 23.54
N GLU A 550 -7.25 28.99 24.69
CA GLU A 550 -7.50 27.54 24.75
C GLU A 550 -9.00 27.27 24.74
N TYR A 551 -9.46 26.41 23.82
CA TYR A 551 -10.84 25.96 23.79
C TYR A 551 -10.96 24.52 23.28
N GLY A 552 -11.71 23.68 24.00
CA GLY A 552 -11.94 22.28 23.61
C GLY A 552 -10.67 21.42 23.53
N GLY A 553 -9.60 21.83 24.20
CA GLY A 553 -8.27 21.21 24.11
C GLY A 553 -7.42 21.71 22.95
N TYR A 554 -7.84 22.74 22.21
CA TYR A 554 -7.08 23.29 21.10
C TYR A 554 -6.58 24.69 21.41
N THR A 555 -5.47 25.05 20.78
CA THR A 555 -4.98 26.43 20.75
C THR A 555 -5.63 27.12 19.55
N ILE A 556 -6.23 28.28 19.78
CA ILE A 556 -6.84 29.12 18.74
C ILE A 556 -6.02 30.40 18.63
N GLY A 557 -5.64 30.77 17.42
CA GLY A 557 -4.85 31.96 17.14
C GLY A 557 -5.72 33.16 16.79
N PHE A 558 -5.30 34.34 17.24
CA PHE A 558 -5.94 35.62 16.96
C PHE A 558 -4.92 36.62 16.42
N ALA A 559 -5.37 37.51 15.54
CA ALA A 559 -4.54 38.56 14.95
C ALA A 559 -4.23 39.70 15.95
N THR A 560 -5.10 39.89 16.96
CA THR A 560 -4.99 40.94 17.98
C THR A 560 -5.52 40.46 19.34
N GLU A 561 -5.03 41.08 20.41
CA GLU A 561 -5.47 40.84 21.80
C GLU A 561 -6.98 41.13 21.95
N ASP A 562 -7.47 42.19 21.30
CA ASP A 562 -8.90 42.55 21.31
C ASP A 562 -9.77 41.43 20.72
N ALA A 563 -9.31 40.76 19.66
CA ALA A 563 -10.03 39.62 19.10
C ALA A 563 -10.01 38.40 20.04
N ALA A 564 -8.90 38.17 20.76
CA ALA A 564 -8.86 37.12 21.78
C ALA A 564 -9.84 37.42 22.95
N LEU A 565 -9.93 38.68 23.38
CA LEU A 565 -10.89 39.10 24.40
C LEU A 565 -12.34 39.00 23.93
N MET A 566 -12.65 39.38 22.69
CA MET A 566 -13.98 39.18 22.10
C MET A 566 -14.35 37.69 22.04
N TRP A 567 -13.39 36.83 21.74
CA TRP A 567 -13.61 35.38 21.78
C TRP A 567 -14.02 34.92 23.18
N GLU A 568 -13.32 35.37 24.22
CA GLU A 568 -13.57 34.95 25.60
C GLU A 568 -14.83 35.57 26.23
N MET A 569 -15.09 36.85 25.94
CA MET A 569 -16.11 37.64 26.62
C MET A 569 -17.40 37.81 25.83
N GLU A 570 -17.35 37.81 24.49
CA GLU A 570 -18.52 38.14 23.65
C GLU A 570 -19.08 36.94 22.86
N TRP A 571 -18.22 36.05 22.35
CA TRP A 571 -18.68 34.87 21.60
C TRP A 571 -19.42 33.87 22.49
N THR A 572 -20.60 33.43 22.04
CA THR A 572 -21.38 32.40 22.73
C THR A 572 -20.76 31.00 22.57
N GLU A 573 -21.13 30.08 23.45
CA GLU A 573 -20.65 28.69 23.37
C GLU A 573 -21.05 28.01 22.05
N GLU A 574 -22.22 28.37 21.49
CA GLU A 574 -22.66 27.88 20.17
C GLU A 574 -21.78 28.41 19.04
N GLN A 575 -21.41 29.69 19.06
CA GLN A 575 -20.51 30.29 18.05
C GLN A 575 -19.12 29.65 18.11
N ARG A 576 -18.57 29.46 19.32
CA ARG A 576 -17.27 28.77 19.48
C ARG A 576 -17.35 27.33 18.98
N LYS A 577 -18.40 26.57 19.31
CA LYS A 577 -18.60 25.20 18.80
C LYS A 577 -18.78 25.15 17.28
N ALA A 578 -19.48 26.12 16.70
CA ALA A 578 -19.66 26.22 15.24
C ALA A 578 -18.32 26.46 14.53
N PHE A 579 -17.47 27.33 15.08
CA PHE A 579 -16.11 27.53 14.57
C PHE A 579 -15.25 26.26 14.71
N MET A 580 -15.30 25.59 15.86
CA MET A 580 -14.59 24.32 16.01
C MET A 580 -15.08 23.27 14.99
N ALA A 581 -16.37 23.26 14.67
CA ALA A 581 -16.92 22.36 13.66
C ALA A 581 -16.47 22.73 12.23
N SER A 582 -16.33 24.01 11.89
CA SER A 582 -15.82 24.44 10.58
C SER A 582 -14.34 24.07 10.38
N GLU A 583 -13.56 24.01 11.46
CA GLU A 583 -12.17 23.53 11.46
C GLU A 583 -12.05 22.00 11.64
N PHE A 584 -13.16 21.26 11.52
CA PHE A 584 -13.23 19.81 11.74
C PHE A 584 -12.61 19.35 13.09
N ALA A 585 -12.65 20.22 14.11
CA ALA A 585 -11.96 20.05 15.38
C ALA A 585 -12.90 19.50 16.46
N ARG A 586 -12.91 18.18 16.63
CA ARG A 586 -13.60 17.47 17.71
C ARG A 586 -12.62 17.20 18.86
N PRO A 587 -12.98 17.46 20.12
CA PRO A 587 -12.09 17.22 21.25
C PRO A 587 -11.61 15.76 21.31
N GLY A 588 -10.30 15.55 21.45
CA GLY A 588 -9.72 14.22 21.67
C GLY A 588 -9.96 13.68 23.08
N LEU A 589 -9.61 12.41 23.31
CA LEU A 589 -9.75 11.76 24.62
C LEU A 589 -8.96 12.45 25.74
N LEU A 590 -7.87 13.15 25.38
CA LEU A 590 -7.00 13.85 26.33
C LEU A 590 -7.20 15.37 26.31
N SER A 591 -8.25 15.87 25.66
CA SER A 591 -8.54 17.30 25.51
C SER A 591 -8.72 18.04 26.85
N GLN A 592 -9.13 17.34 27.91
CA GLN A 592 -9.34 17.92 29.24
C GLN A 592 -8.05 18.10 30.06
N LEU A 593 -6.93 17.52 29.60
CA LEU A 593 -5.65 17.65 30.28
C LEU A 593 -4.95 18.94 29.87
N ASN A 594 -4.09 19.46 30.75
CA ASN A 594 -3.17 20.54 30.39
C ASN A 594 -2.36 20.14 29.13
N PRO A 595 -2.12 21.06 28.17
CA PRO A 595 -1.50 20.72 26.89
C PRO A 595 -0.15 20.02 26.99
N HIS A 596 0.71 20.44 27.94
CA HIS A 596 2.01 19.81 28.16
C HIS A 596 1.87 18.40 28.75
N ILE A 597 0.92 18.20 29.67
CA ILE A 597 0.64 16.86 30.23
C ILE A 597 0.07 15.96 29.13
N ARG A 598 -0.84 16.49 28.31
CA ARG A 598 -1.38 15.78 27.14
C ARG A 598 -0.27 15.35 26.20
N ALA A 599 0.64 16.25 25.82
CA ALA A 599 1.78 15.95 24.96
C ALA A 599 2.69 14.87 25.55
N ALA A 600 2.96 14.92 26.87
CA ALA A 600 3.72 13.88 27.56
C ALA A 600 3.03 12.52 27.51
N VAL A 601 1.72 12.47 27.75
CA VAL A 601 0.93 11.23 27.66
C VAL A 601 0.90 10.69 26.24
N ILE A 602 0.72 11.56 25.23
CA ILE A 602 0.76 11.17 23.81
C ILE A 602 2.13 10.61 23.44
N ALA A 603 3.23 11.24 23.86
CA ALA A 603 4.57 10.74 23.57
C ALA A 603 4.84 9.37 24.23
N ILE A 604 4.35 9.14 25.45
CA ILE A 604 4.46 7.84 26.14
C ILE A 604 3.64 6.77 25.40
N ILE A 605 2.38 7.05 25.09
CA ILE A 605 1.51 6.12 24.35
C ILE A 605 2.11 5.85 22.97
N GLY A 606 2.59 6.88 22.28
CA GLY A 606 3.28 6.80 21.00
C GLY A 606 4.50 5.89 21.09
N ALA A 607 5.37 6.05 22.09
CA ALA A 607 6.53 5.18 22.25
C ALA A 607 6.17 3.71 22.54
N VAL A 608 5.12 3.47 23.33
CA VAL A 608 4.57 2.11 23.54
C VAL A 608 4.04 1.54 22.23
N TRP A 609 3.38 2.38 21.43
CA TRP A 609 2.89 2.03 20.10
C TRP A 609 4.04 1.73 19.13
N ILE A 610 5.14 2.50 19.11
CA ILE A 610 6.35 2.18 18.32
C ILE A 610 6.84 0.78 18.65
N TRP A 611 7.04 0.51 19.94
CA TRP A 611 7.58 -0.77 20.39
C TRP A 611 6.66 -1.92 19.93
N PHE A 612 5.35 -1.75 20.12
CA PHE A 612 4.36 -2.73 19.71
C PHE A 612 4.32 -2.92 18.19
N ALA A 613 4.14 -1.84 17.41
CA ALA A 613 4.07 -1.87 15.95
C ALA A 613 5.38 -2.36 15.31
N GLY A 614 6.53 -1.99 15.87
CA GLY A 614 7.86 -2.47 15.44
C GLY A 614 8.02 -3.98 15.59
N ILE A 615 7.41 -4.60 16.61
CA ILE A 615 7.33 -6.07 16.74
C ILE A 615 6.52 -6.65 15.58
N ILE A 616 5.31 -6.12 15.33
CA ILE A 616 4.43 -6.62 14.27
C ILE A 616 5.15 -6.58 12.93
N ILE A 617 5.70 -5.42 12.56
CA ILE A 617 6.36 -5.21 11.27
C ILE A 617 7.61 -6.10 11.14
N SER A 618 8.40 -6.24 12.20
CA SER A 618 9.55 -7.16 12.21
C SER A 618 9.12 -8.63 12.07
N GLN A 619 7.99 -9.04 12.66
CA GLN A 619 7.45 -10.39 12.51
C GLN A 619 6.94 -10.62 11.09
N CYS A 620 6.17 -9.68 10.54
CA CYS A 620 5.68 -9.69 9.17
C CYS A 620 6.86 -9.85 8.19
N ALA A 621 7.85 -8.96 8.29
CA ALA A 621 9.06 -9.03 7.47
C ALA A 621 9.82 -10.35 7.65
N GLY A 622 9.92 -10.85 8.89
CA GLY A 622 10.58 -12.12 9.19
C GLY A 622 9.88 -13.35 8.63
N MET A 623 8.55 -13.32 8.54
CA MET A 623 7.75 -14.44 8.06
C MET A 623 7.55 -14.43 6.53
N THR A 624 7.39 -13.27 5.92
CA THR A 624 6.92 -13.16 4.52
C THR A 624 7.75 -12.23 3.65
N ASP A 625 8.67 -11.47 4.23
CA ASP A 625 9.39 -10.32 3.62
C ASP A 625 8.54 -9.05 3.42
N TRP A 626 7.22 -9.15 3.59
CA TRP A 626 6.32 -8.00 3.45
C TRP A 626 6.12 -7.32 4.79
N SER A 627 6.19 -6.00 4.79
CA SER A 627 5.97 -5.16 5.96
C SER A 627 4.81 -4.19 5.68
N PRO A 628 3.66 -4.32 6.36
CA PRO A 628 2.50 -3.44 6.18
C PRO A 628 2.72 -2.07 6.85
N ILE A 629 3.83 -1.40 6.50
CA ILE A 629 4.24 -0.13 7.11
C ILE A 629 3.14 0.91 6.92
N SER A 630 2.65 1.10 5.69
CA SER A 630 1.60 2.10 5.40
C SER A 630 0.31 1.83 6.18
N GLY A 631 -0.11 0.56 6.35
CA GLY A 631 -1.25 0.22 7.20
C GLY A 631 -1.07 0.61 8.66
N MET A 632 0.14 0.41 9.20
CA MET A 632 0.48 0.82 10.57
C MET A 632 0.61 2.33 10.69
N SER A 633 1.07 3.02 9.64
CA SER A 633 1.10 4.48 9.55
C SER A 633 -0.29 5.09 9.69
N LEU A 634 -1.27 4.55 8.96
CA LEU A 634 -2.66 5.01 9.00
C LEU A 634 -3.24 4.89 10.41
N LEU A 635 -3.10 3.72 11.05
CA LEU A 635 -3.56 3.52 12.42
C LEU A 635 -2.87 4.44 13.43
N THR A 636 -1.62 4.76 13.16
CA THR A 636 -0.87 5.67 14.01
C THR A 636 -1.47 7.06 13.99
N ILE A 637 -1.80 7.58 12.81
CA ILE A 637 -2.48 8.87 12.67
C ILE A 637 -3.86 8.83 13.35
N VAL A 638 -4.63 7.76 13.12
CA VAL A 638 -5.93 7.57 13.78
C VAL A 638 -5.79 7.61 15.30
N LEU A 639 -4.82 6.88 15.86
CA LEU A 639 -4.54 6.87 17.30
C LEU A 639 -4.20 8.26 17.82
N VAL A 640 -3.32 9.00 17.14
CA VAL A 640 -2.93 10.34 17.58
C VAL A 640 -4.10 11.31 17.48
N LEU A 641 -4.89 11.29 16.39
CA LEU A 641 -6.09 12.13 16.24
C LEU A 641 -7.17 11.76 17.27
N MET A 642 -7.32 10.49 17.65
CA MET A 642 -8.23 10.09 18.74
C MET A 642 -7.79 10.66 20.11
N LEU A 643 -6.48 10.72 20.37
CA LEU A 643 -5.94 11.20 21.63
C LEU A 643 -5.90 12.73 21.72
N ALA A 644 -5.34 13.38 20.69
CA ALA A 644 -5.14 14.83 20.60
C ALA A 644 -6.42 15.56 20.19
N GLY A 645 -7.21 14.96 19.29
CA GLY A 645 -8.40 15.54 18.67
C GLY A 645 -8.26 15.63 17.14
N SER A 646 -9.39 15.63 16.44
CA SER A 646 -9.44 15.55 14.96
C SER A 646 -8.92 16.80 14.23
N GLY A 647 -8.85 17.95 14.90
CA GLY A 647 -8.30 19.20 14.35
C GLY A 647 -6.77 19.29 14.46
N ALA A 648 -6.13 18.41 15.24
CA ALA A 648 -4.68 18.45 15.49
C ALA A 648 -3.90 17.75 14.36
N VAL A 649 -4.24 18.04 13.10
CA VAL A 649 -3.71 17.33 11.92
C VAL A 649 -2.20 17.46 11.80
N LEU A 650 -1.65 18.67 11.89
CA LEU A 650 -0.20 18.90 11.81
C LEU A 650 0.55 18.07 12.87
N GLY A 651 0.10 18.12 14.12
CA GLY A 651 0.70 17.34 15.22
C GLY A 651 0.52 15.83 15.06
N ALA A 652 -0.62 15.39 14.52
CA ALA A 652 -0.86 14.00 14.21
C ALA A 652 0.05 13.49 13.10
N VAL A 653 0.21 14.23 12.00
CA VAL A 653 1.11 13.86 10.90
C VAL A 653 2.56 13.86 11.36
N LEU A 654 2.98 14.85 12.15
CA LEU A 654 4.32 14.91 12.72
C LEU A 654 4.63 13.67 13.56
N LEU A 655 3.75 13.34 14.51
CA LEU A 655 3.93 12.16 15.34
C LEU A 655 3.80 10.88 14.53
N GLY A 656 2.87 10.84 13.57
CA GLY A 656 2.74 9.75 12.61
C GLY A 656 4.03 9.50 11.87
N ALA A 657 4.63 10.53 11.26
CA ALA A 657 5.90 10.45 10.55
C ALA A 657 7.01 9.87 11.43
N ALA A 658 7.14 10.37 12.67
CA ALA A 658 8.09 9.84 13.64
C ALA A 658 7.88 8.35 13.92
N LEU A 659 6.64 7.97 14.20
CA LEU A 659 6.25 6.60 14.52
C LEU A 659 6.45 5.68 13.31
N CYS A 660 6.17 6.14 12.08
CA CYS A 660 6.39 5.39 10.86
C CYS A 660 7.87 5.15 10.60
N VAL A 661 8.70 6.19 10.70
CA VAL A 661 10.16 6.08 10.61
C VAL A 661 10.69 5.08 11.63
N ALA A 662 10.17 5.13 12.86
CA ALA A 662 10.56 4.22 13.93
C ALA A 662 10.22 2.76 13.61
N ILE A 663 9.00 2.50 13.15
CA ILE A 663 8.55 1.16 12.81
C ILE A 663 9.35 0.58 11.63
N THR A 664 9.62 1.41 10.62
CA THR A 664 10.45 1.05 9.47
C THR A 664 11.87 0.66 9.89
N LEU A 665 12.50 1.45 10.75
CA LEU A 665 13.85 1.18 11.23
C LEU A 665 13.94 0.04 12.24
N ALA A 666 12.86 -0.24 12.98
CA ALA A 666 12.79 -1.44 13.79
C ALA A 666 12.89 -2.71 12.92
N ALA A 667 12.18 -2.73 11.78
CA ALA A 667 12.25 -3.84 10.84
C ALA A 667 13.59 -3.92 10.10
N ASP A 668 14.16 -2.78 9.69
CA ASP A 668 15.47 -2.69 9.04
C ASP A 668 16.58 -3.25 9.95
N MET A 669 16.68 -2.76 11.18
CA MET A 669 17.60 -3.26 12.21
C MET A 669 17.47 -4.77 12.41
N MET A 670 16.24 -5.30 12.48
CA MET A 670 16.04 -6.74 12.63
C MET A 670 16.53 -7.53 11.39
N GLY A 671 16.29 -6.99 10.20
CA GLY A 671 16.83 -7.52 8.95
C GLY A 671 18.36 -7.53 8.93
N ASP A 672 18.99 -6.43 9.32
CA ASP A 672 20.44 -6.30 9.40
C ASP A 672 21.06 -7.26 10.41
N MET A 673 20.44 -7.40 11.58
CA MET A 673 20.87 -8.38 12.58
C MET A 673 20.65 -9.81 12.11
N LYS A 674 19.64 -10.09 11.27
CA LYS A 674 19.49 -11.40 10.63
C LYS A 674 20.62 -11.66 9.64
N THR A 675 20.92 -10.72 8.75
CA THR A 675 22.03 -10.88 7.79
C THR A 675 23.33 -11.10 8.55
N GLY A 676 23.58 -10.28 9.57
CA GLY A 676 24.70 -10.40 10.49
C GLY A 676 24.79 -11.76 11.18
N TYR A 677 23.68 -12.25 11.74
CA TYR A 677 23.58 -13.58 12.35
C TYR A 677 23.95 -14.69 11.37
N LEU A 678 23.49 -14.59 10.12
CA LEU A 678 23.81 -15.57 9.09
C LEU A 678 25.28 -15.54 8.68
N VAL A 679 25.92 -14.37 8.60
CA VAL A 679 27.33 -14.24 8.18
C VAL A 679 28.34 -14.31 9.34
N GLY A 680 27.89 -14.37 10.59
CA GLY A 680 28.74 -14.46 11.78
C GLY A 680 29.25 -13.13 12.30
N SER A 681 28.53 -12.02 12.04
CA SER A 681 28.84 -10.68 12.56
C SER A 681 28.48 -10.55 14.03
N LYS A 682 29.20 -9.70 14.77
CA LYS A 682 28.88 -9.36 16.17
C LYS A 682 27.68 -8.40 16.27
N PRO A 683 26.55 -8.80 16.88
CA PRO A 683 25.34 -7.96 16.94
C PRO A 683 25.57 -6.60 17.58
N LYS A 684 26.29 -6.55 18.71
CA LYS A 684 26.64 -5.30 19.40
C LYS A 684 27.30 -4.24 18.51
N ARG A 685 28.12 -4.64 17.53
CA ARG A 685 28.79 -3.70 16.62
C ARG A 685 27.85 -3.18 15.55
N GLN A 686 26.96 -4.03 15.03
CA GLN A 686 25.90 -3.60 14.10
C GLN A 686 24.96 -2.62 14.80
N GLN A 687 24.43 -2.97 15.97
CA GLN A 687 23.49 -2.11 16.67
C GLN A 687 24.09 -0.75 17.03
N PHE A 688 25.37 -0.74 17.45
CA PHE A 688 26.05 0.50 17.78
C PHE A 688 26.26 1.37 16.54
N ILE A 689 26.75 0.81 15.43
CA ILE A 689 27.04 1.61 14.24
C ILE A 689 25.76 2.15 13.61
N GLU A 690 24.69 1.35 13.61
CA GLU A 690 23.40 1.75 13.09
C GLU A 690 22.81 2.91 13.90
N LEU A 691 22.83 2.81 15.23
CA LEU A 691 22.41 3.89 16.12
C LEU A 691 23.18 5.19 15.89
N CYS A 692 24.45 5.12 15.49
CA CYS A 692 25.27 6.29 15.19
C CYS A 692 24.93 7.00 13.87
N VAL A 693 24.29 6.31 12.92
CA VAL A 693 24.03 6.85 11.56
C VAL A 693 22.55 7.02 11.24
N VAL A 694 21.65 6.38 11.99
CA VAL A 694 20.22 6.29 11.66
C VAL A 694 19.51 7.66 11.59
N TRP A 695 20.00 8.65 12.34
CA TRP A 695 19.47 10.01 12.34
C TRP A 695 19.70 10.75 11.01
N MET A 696 20.68 10.32 10.21
CA MET A 696 20.99 10.97 8.93
C MET A 696 19.86 10.76 7.91
N GLY A 697 19.25 9.57 7.93
CA GLY A 697 18.31 9.16 6.91
C GLY A 697 17.03 10.01 6.85
N PRO A 698 16.33 10.26 7.98
CA PRO A 698 15.16 11.13 7.97
C PRO A 698 15.47 12.55 7.52
N ILE A 699 16.64 13.08 7.90
CA ILE A 699 17.09 14.41 7.48
C ILE A 699 17.21 14.46 5.95
N ILE A 700 17.91 13.48 5.35
CA ILE A 700 18.09 13.41 3.91
C ILE A 700 16.74 13.29 3.20
N ALA A 701 15.86 12.41 3.68
CA ALA A 701 14.53 12.20 3.09
C ALA A 701 13.67 13.49 3.16
N MET A 702 13.70 14.21 4.29
CA MET A 702 13.02 15.50 4.44
C MET A 702 13.54 16.56 3.49
N PHE A 703 14.87 16.71 3.36
CA PHE A 703 15.45 17.65 2.41
C PHE A 703 15.08 17.30 0.97
N VAL A 704 15.18 16.03 0.58
CA VAL A 704 14.82 15.60 -0.78
C VAL A 704 13.34 15.85 -1.08
N LEU A 705 12.44 15.50 -0.14
CA LEU A 705 11.01 15.76 -0.26
C LEU A 705 10.72 17.25 -0.47
N PHE A 706 11.29 18.12 0.36
CA PHE A 706 11.00 19.55 0.27
C PHE A 706 11.67 20.22 -0.93
N ILE A 707 12.85 19.73 -1.38
CA ILE A 707 13.47 20.21 -2.63
C ILE A 707 12.53 19.91 -3.81
N ILE A 708 11.98 18.69 -3.86
CA ILE A 708 11.01 18.29 -4.90
C ILE A 708 9.75 19.15 -4.81
N ALA A 709 9.18 19.29 -3.61
CA ALA A 709 7.96 20.07 -3.39
C ALA A 709 8.14 21.54 -3.79
N GLU A 710 9.23 22.19 -3.37
CA GLU A 710 9.53 23.58 -3.74
C GLU A 710 9.79 23.74 -5.24
N ALA A 711 10.49 22.79 -5.88
CA ALA A 711 10.71 22.81 -7.32
C ALA A 711 9.40 22.70 -8.13
N ASN A 712 8.50 21.82 -7.70
CA ASN A 712 7.18 21.66 -8.32
C ASN A 712 6.29 22.88 -8.06
N LEU A 713 6.32 23.49 -6.85
CA LEU A 713 5.60 24.73 -6.57
C LEU A 713 6.04 25.88 -7.50
N VAL A 714 7.35 25.99 -7.77
CA VAL A 714 7.89 27.02 -8.66
C VAL A 714 7.52 26.76 -10.13
N THR A 715 7.48 25.49 -10.55
CA THR A 715 7.28 25.12 -11.95
C THR A 715 5.80 25.02 -12.32
N ASP A 716 5.00 24.37 -11.48
CA ASP A 716 3.63 23.96 -11.75
C ASP A 716 2.60 24.60 -10.79
N GLY A 717 3.04 25.29 -9.74
CA GLY A 717 2.16 25.91 -8.74
C GLY A 717 1.59 24.94 -7.69
N VAL A 718 1.88 23.65 -7.82
CA VAL A 718 1.43 22.57 -6.94
C VAL A 718 2.64 21.80 -6.42
N ALA A 719 2.73 21.57 -5.11
CA ALA A 719 3.88 20.89 -4.50
C ALA A 719 3.92 19.40 -4.87
N ILE A 720 2.81 18.70 -4.64
CA ILE A 720 2.66 17.25 -4.74
C ILE A 720 1.20 16.97 -5.12
N GLY A 721 0.97 16.03 -6.03
CA GLY A 721 -0.38 15.68 -6.48
C GLY A 721 -0.37 15.01 -7.86
N PRO A 722 -1.50 14.45 -8.30
CA PRO A 722 -1.62 13.82 -9.62
C PRO A 722 -1.51 14.82 -10.78
N GLU A 723 -1.65 16.12 -10.48
CA GLU A 723 -1.52 17.23 -11.43
C GLU A 723 -0.07 17.50 -11.85
N VAL A 724 0.89 17.03 -11.03
CA VAL A 724 2.33 17.15 -11.28
C VAL A 724 2.95 15.76 -11.43
N ASP A 725 4.18 15.65 -11.92
CA ASP A 725 4.91 14.37 -12.04
C ASP A 725 5.39 13.83 -10.67
N MET A 726 4.57 14.03 -9.64
CA MET A 726 4.79 13.63 -8.26
C MET A 726 3.46 13.23 -7.58
N PRO A 727 2.86 12.09 -7.99
CA PRO A 727 1.51 11.71 -7.57
C PRO A 727 1.37 11.34 -6.09
N ALA A 728 2.44 10.93 -5.39
CA ALA A 728 2.44 10.57 -3.96
C ALA A 728 1.20 9.76 -3.50
N PRO A 729 0.91 8.60 -4.11
CA PRO A 729 -0.33 7.85 -3.86
C PRO A 729 -0.51 7.40 -2.40
N GLN A 730 0.57 7.21 -1.65
CA GLN A 730 0.49 6.87 -0.22
C GLN A 730 0.02 8.05 0.63
N ALA A 731 0.33 9.28 0.23
CA ALA A 731 -0.15 10.47 0.90
C ALA A 731 -1.65 10.67 0.66
N PHE A 732 -2.16 10.39 -0.54
CA PHE A 732 -3.61 10.36 -0.82
C PHE A 732 -4.35 9.34 0.03
N ALA A 733 -3.78 8.14 0.19
CA ALA A 733 -4.36 7.14 1.09
C ALA A 733 -4.41 7.64 2.55
N LEU A 734 -3.40 8.40 2.98
CA LEU A 734 -3.35 8.99 4.31
C LEU A 734 -4.34 10.16 4.46
N GLU A 735 -4.47 10.99 3.44
CA GLU A 735 -5.43 12.08 3.35
C GLU A 735 -6.85 11.55 3.57
N ALA A 736 -7.23 10.52 2.82
CA ALA A 736 -8.55 9.87 2.94
C ALA A 736 -8.83 9.34 4.36
N VAL A 737 -7.80 8.89 5.08
CA VAL A 737 -7.95 8.46 6.48
C VAL A 737 -8.11 9.66 7.42
N ILE A 738 -7.33 10.73 7.23
CA ILE A 738 -7.45 11.95 8.04
C ILE A 738 -8.84 12.56 7.87
N THR A 739 -9.29 12.74 6.63
CA THR A 739 -10.61 13.28 6.31
C THR A 739 -11.72 12.35 6.78
N GLY A 740 -11.56 11.03 6.65
CA GLY A 740 -12.48 10.04 7.20
C GLY A 740 -12.59 10.08 8.73
N VAL A 741 -11.50 10.33 9.45
CA VAL A 741 -11.51 10.54 10.92
C VAL A 741 -12.20 11.86 11.28
N GLN A 742 -11.93 12.94 10.54
CA GLN A 742 -12.55 14.25 10.72
C GLN A 742 -14.07 14.21 10.44
N GLY A 743 -14.49 13.52 9.39
CA GLY A 743 -15.90 13.29 9.05
C GLY A 743 -16.59 12.35 10.04
N GLY A 744 -15.86 11.39 10.60
CA GLY A 744 -16.41 10.33 11.46
C GLY A 744 -16.89 9.09 10.70
N GLU A 745 -16.40 8.91 9.47
CA GLU A 745 -16.79 7.83 8.54
C GLU A 745 -15.80 6.64 8.57
N MET A 746 -14.78 6.71 9.42
CA MET A 746 -13.76 5.66 9.51
C MET A 746 -14.37 4.30 9.94
N PRO A 747 -14.04 3.18 9.26
CA PRO A 747 -14.68 1.89 9.50
C PRO A 747 -14.12 1.14 10.72
N TYR A 748 -14.19 1.76 11.91
CA TYR A 748 -13.63 1.23 13.17
C TYR A 748 -14.08 -0.21 13.48
N ALA A 749 -15.31 -0.57 13.10
CA ALA A 749 -15.86 -1.90 13.29
C ALA A 749 -15.06 -2.99 12.55
N LEU A 750 -14.57 -2.71 11.34
CA LEU A 750 -13.77 -3.68 10.57
C LEU A 750 -12.40 -3.90 11.20
N TYR A 751 -11.74 -2.82 11.64
CA TYR A 751 -10.47 -2.91 12.36
C TYR A 751 -10.63 -3.70 13.67
N GLY A 752 -11.67 -3.40 14.45
CA GLY A 752 -11.97 -4.09 15.72
C GLY A 752 -12.31 -5.57 15.52
N PHE A 753 -13.17 -5.88 14.55
CA PHE A 753 -13.55 -7.25 14.21
C PHE A 753 -12.34 -8.05 13.71
N GLY A 754 -11.52 -7.44 12.85
CA GLY A 754 -10.24 -8.00 12.40
C GLY A 754 -9.33 -8.31 13.58
N ALA A 755 -9.19 -7.40 14.56
CA ALA A 755 -8.38 -7.61 15.75
C ALA A 755 -8.88 -8.79 16.59
N ILE A 756 -10.19 -8.90 16.81
CA ILE A 756 -10.76 -10.05 17.52
C ILE A 756 -10.46 -11.35 16.77
N LEU A 757 -10.69 -11.38 15.45
CA LEU A 757 -10.41 -12.57 14.64
C LEU A 757 -8.92 -12.91 14.62
N GLY A 758 -8.04 -11.90 14.58
CA GLY A 758 -6.59 -12.06 14.67
C GLY A 758 -6.16 -12.68 15.99
N CYS A 759 -6.74 -12.23 17.10
CA CYS A 759 -6.53 -12.84 18.42
C CYS A 759 -6.97 -14.31 18.42
N LEU A 760 -8.15 -14.61 17.87
CA LEU A 760 -8.67 -15.99 17.79
C LEU A 760 -7.78 -16.89 16.92
N LEU A 761 -7.29 -16.40 15.79
CA LEU A 761 -6.34 -17.12 14.95
C LEU A 761 -4.98 -17.29 15.64
N GLY A 762 -4.57 -16.31 16.45
CA GLY A 762 -3.37 -16.37 17.28
C GLY A 762 -3.46 -17.43 18.39
N LEU A 763 -4.66 -17.76 18.87
CA LEU A 763 -4.92 -18.90 19.75
C LEU A 763 -4.93 -20.26 19.01
N GLY A 764 -4.91 -20.22 17.68
CA GLY A 764 -5.04 -21.37 16.80
C GLY A 764 -3.80 -22.27 16.74
N ALA A 765 -3.72 -23.08 15.68
CA ALA A 765 -2.82 -24.23 15.60
C ALA A 765 -1.32 -23.90 15.64
N PHE A 766 -0.90 -22.67 15.34
CA PHE A 766 0.51 -22.25 15.45
C PHE A 766 0.66 -20.72 15.59
N SER A 767 1.73 -20.32 16.29
CA SER A 767 2.09 -18.91 16.51
C SER A 767 2.29 -18.17 15.17
N GLY A 768 1.71 -16.98 15.05
CA GLY A 768 1.85 -16.12 13.85
C GLY A 768 0.79 -16.34 12.76
N LEU A 769 -0.15 -17.29 12.92
CA LEU A 769 -1.21 -17.52 11.92
C LEU A 769 -2.06 -16.26 11.67
N GLY A 770 -2.49 -15.56 12.73
CA GLY A 770 -3.25 -14.31 12.60
C GLY A 770 -2.48 -13.24 11.82
N VAL A 771 -1.16 -13.18 11.99
CA VAL A 771 -0.27 -12.24 11.27
C VAL A 771 -0.20 -12.59 9.78
N LEU A 772 -0.01 -13.87 9.45
CA LEU A 772 0.06 -14.35 8.06
C LEU A 772 -1.24 -14.10 7.29
N VAL A 773 -2.39 -14.37 7.92
CA VAL A 773 -3.71 -14.11 7.33
C VAL A 773 -3.96 -12.61 7.22
N GLY A 774 -3.60 -11.83 8.24
CA GLY A 774 -3.71 -10.36 8.19
C GLY A 774 -2.93 -9.73 7.04
N ILE A 775 -1.67 -10.14 6.81
CA ILE A 775 -0.84 -9.67 5.68
C ILE A 775 -1.53 -9.98 4.36
N SER A 776 -2.15 -11.15 4.24
CA SER A 776 -2.79 -11.56 2.98
C SER A 776 -4.06 -10.78 2.64
N MET A 777 -4.74 -10.22 3.64
CA MET A 777 -5.88 -9.33 3.42
C MET A 777 -5.45 -7.88 3.19
N PHE A 778 -4.22 -7.53 3.60
CA PHE A 778 -3.64 -6.20 3.39
C PHE A 778 -3.10 -6.01 1.97
N LEU A 779 -2.53 -7.05 1.37
CA LEU A 779 -1.82 -6.98 0.09
C LEU A 779 -2.73 -7.25 -1.12
N PRO A 780 -2.42 -6.66 -2.30
CA PRO A 780 -3.04 -7.03 -3.56
C PRO A 780 -2.81 -8.51 -3.90
N PHE A 781 -3.86 -9.20 -4.37
CA PHE A 781 -3.78 -10.63 -4.70
C PHE A 781 -2.70 -10.94 -5.74
N MET A 782 -2.45 -10.04 -6.70
CA MET A 782 -1.46 -10.25 -7.76
C MET A 782 -0.05 -10.53 -7.24
N PHE A 783 0.36 -9.89 -6.15
CA PHE A 783 1.66 -10.15 -5.52
C PHE A 783 1.62 -11.42 -4.68
N ILE A 784 0.52 -11.68 -3.97
CA ILE A 784 0.31 -12.88 -3.15
C ILE A 784 0.35 -14.13 -4.03
N ALA A 785 -0.26 -14.09 -5.21
CA ALA A 785 -0.29 -15.19 -6.15
C ALA A 785 1.12 -15.52 -6.67
N THR A 786 1.88 -14.52 -7.13
CA THR A 786 3.28 -14.69 -7.57
C THR A 786 4.19 -15.19 -6.44
N TYR A 787 4.02 -14.67 -5.22
CA TYR A 787 4.70 -15.16 -4.03
C TYR A 787 4.34 -16.62 -3.71
N GLY A 788 3.07 -16.98 -3.83
CA GLY A 788 2.57 -18.34 -3.66
C GLY A 788 3.19 -19.33 -4.65
N ILE A 789 3.37 -18.91 -5.91
CA ILE A 789 4.10 -19.71 -6.91
C ILE A 789 5.54 -19.99 -6.44
N GLY A 790 6.24 -19.00 -5.91
CA GLY A 790 7.58 -19.17 -5.34
C GLY A 790 7.61 -20.24 -4.24
N CYS A 791 6.61 -20.20 -3.34
CA CYS A 791 6.46 -21.20 -2.27
C CYS A 791 6.25 -22.61 -2.83
N LEU A 792 5.38 -22.76 -3.83
CA LEU A 792 5.10 -24.03 -4.49
C LEU A 792 6.33 -24.59 -5.23
N VAL A 793 7.07 -23.73 -5.93
CA VAL A 793 8.33 -24.08 -6.60
C VAL A 793 9.36 -24.58 -5.58
N ASN A 794 9.49 -23.93 -4.41
CA ASN A 794 10.36 -24.41 -3.34
C ASN A 794 9.98 -25.83 -2.90
N MET A 795 8.69 -26.10 -2.69
CA MET A 795 8.21 -27.42 -2.29
C MET A 795 8.44 -28.49 -3.37
N ALA A 796 8.19 -28.16 -4.64
CA ALA A 796 8.46 -29.05 -5.76
C ALA A 796 9.96 -29.39 -5.85
N VAL A 797 10.84 -28.39 -5.77
CA VAL A 797 12.29 -28.60 -5.80
C VAL A 797 12.75 -29.43 -4.61
N LYS A 798 12.26 -29.17 -3.39
CA LYS A 798 12.57 -29.99 -2.21
C LYS A 798 12.16 -31.44 -2.39
N LYS A 799 11.01 -31.70 -3.01
CA LYS A 799 10.52 -33.05 -3.30
C LYS A 799 11.36 -33.77 -4.38
N ILE A 800 11.82 -33.04 -5.40
CA ILE A 800 12.53 -33.62 -6.56
C ILE A 800 14.03 -33.76 -6.32
N LYS A 801 14.67 -32.75 -5.71
CA LYS A 801 16.14 -32.63 -5.55
C LYS A 801 16.62 -32.73 -4.10
N GLY A 802 15.71 -32.71 -3.13
CA GLY A 802 16.02 -32.74 -1.70
C GLY A 802 16.23 -31.34 -1.09
N ALA A 803 16.08 -31.28 0.24
CA ALA A 803 16.16 -30.02 0.99
C ALA A 803 17.54 -29.34 0.90
N ALA A 804 18.62 -30.12 1.00
CA ALA A 804 19.98 -29.59 0.92
C ALA A 804 20.26 -28.89 -0.42
N TRP A 805 19.72 -29.44 -1.53
CA TRP A 805 19.89 -28.83 -2.85
C TRP A 805 19.09 -27.53 -2.98
N ALA A 806 17.83 -27.54 -2.52
CA ALA A 806 16.98 -26.35 -2.54
C ALA A 806 17.62 -25.18 -1.77
N GLU A 807 18.22 -25.46 -0.62
CA GLU A 807 18.95 -24.48 0.19
C GLU A 807 20.27 -24.05 -0.47
N ALA A 808 21.04 -24.98 -1.02
CA ALA A 808 22.37 -24.69 -1.56
C ALA A 808 22.36 -23.95 -2.90
N TRP A 809 21.32 -24.15 -3.73
CA TRP A 809 21.25 -23.65 -5.11
C TRP A 809 20.01 -22.80 -5.38
N GLY A 810 18.86 -23.21 -4.83
CA GLY A 810 17.61 -22.48 -5.00
C GLY A 810 17.59 -21.15 -4.26
N VAL A 811 18.07 -21.10 -3.02
CA VAL A 811 18.14 -19.85 -2.24
C VAL A 811 19.05 -18.81 -2.90
N PRO A 812 20.27 -19.13 -3.38
CA PRO A 812 21.06 -18.18 -4.17
C PRO A 812 20.36 -17.68 -5.44
N PHE A 813 19.67 -18.55 -6.17
CA PHE A 813 18.92 -18.15 -7.35
C PHE A 813 17.79 -17.17 -7.01
N ALA A 814 16.99 -17.51 -5.99
CA ALA A 814 15.91 -16.66 -5.50
C ALA A 814 16.42 -15.31 -4.95
N ALA A 815 17.54 -15.32 -4.23
CA ALA A 815 18.23 -14.10 -3.80
C ALA A 815 18.64 -13.23 -5.00
N GLY A 816 19.13 -13.86 -6.07
CA GLY A 816 19.45 -13.17 -7.31
C GLY A 816 18.23 -12.48 -7.92
N LEU A 817 17.08 -13.15 -7.99
CA LEU A 817 15.84 -12.54 -8.50
C LEU A 817 15.45 -11.28 -7.72
N ILE A 818 15.50 -11.33 -6.38
CA ILE A 818 15.18 -10.18 -5.51
C ILE A 818 16.14 -9.01 -5.77
N VAL A 819 17.44 -9.30 -5.86
CA VAL A 819 18.49 -8.29 -6.06
C VAL A 819 18.43 -7.68 -7.45
N GLY A 820 18.23 -8.49 -8.48
CA GLY A 820 18.17 -8.05 -9.87
C GLY A 820 17.04 -7.07 -10.12
N ASP A 821 15.87 -7.37 -9.56
CA ASP A 821 14.69 -6.50 -9.55
C ASP A 821 14.99 -5.16 -8.87
N ALA A 822 15.49 -5.19 -7.62
CA ALA A 822 15.81 -4.00 -6.84
C ALA A 822 16.89 -3.13 -7.48
N MET A 823 17.96 -3.73 -8.01
CA MET A 823 19.07 -3.01 -8.65
C MET A 823 18.64 -2.31 -9.95
N LEU A 824 17.88 -3.01 -10.80
CA LEU A 824 17.40 -2.41 -12.03
C LEU A 824 16.45 -1.24 -11.73
N SER A 825 15.50 -1.46 -10.83
CA SER A 825 14.55 -0.43 -10.41
C SER A 825 15.28 0.81 -9.87
N LEU A 826 16.26 0.63 -8.98
CA LEU A 826 17.06 1.74 -8.48
C LEU A 826 17.86 2.44 -9.60
N GLY A 827 18.48 1.69 -10.51
CA GLY A 827 19.26 2.26 -11.61
C GLY A 827 18.43 3.10 -12.56
N ILE A 828 17.22 2.65 -12.88
CA ILE A 828 16.25 3.41 -13.68
C ILE A 828 15.83 4.67 -12.92
N ASN A 829 15.43 4.56 -11.66
CA ASN A 829 15.01 5.70 -10.85
C ASN A 829 16.12 6.74 -10.68
N LEU A 830 17.37 6.32 -10.50
CA LEU A 830 18.54 7.21 -10.49
C LEU A 830 18.73 7.91 -11.83
N THR A 831 18.57 7.20 -12.93
CA THR A 831 18.72 7.77 -14.28
C THR A 831 17.62 8.80 -14.55
N VAL A 832 16.37 8.49 -14.20
CA VAL A 832 15.24 9.41 -14.29
C VAL A 832 15.50 10.64 -13.44
N LEU A 833 15.88 10.47 -12.17
CA LEU A 833 16.20 11.58 -11.27
C LEU A 833 17.29 12.49 -11.83
N ILE A 834 18.35 11.94 -12.43
CA ILE A 834 19.46 12.72 -13.02
C ILE A 834 19.06 13.44 -14.32
N LEU A 835 18.14 12.86 -15.11
CA LEU A 835 17.71 13.44 -16.37
C LEU A 835 16.62 14.51 -16.20
N GLU A 836 15.81 14.40 -15.14
CA GLU A 836 14.76 15.36 -14.79
C GLU A 836 15.26 16.51 -13.91
N SER A 837 16.37 16.32 -13.17
CA SER A 837 17.09 17.40 -12.45
C SER A 837 17.96 18.24 -13.38
#